data_AF-A0A398BZI4-F1
#
_entry.id   AF-A0A398BZI4-F1
#
_cell.length_a   1.000
_cell.length_b   1.000
_cell.length_c   1.000
_cell.angle_alpha   90.00
_cell.angle_beta   90.00
_cell.angle_gamma   90.00
#
_symmetry.space_group_name_H-M   'P 1'
#
loop_
_entity.id
_entity.type
_entity.pdbx_description
1 polymer ?
#
loop_
_entity_poly.entity_id
_entity_poly.type
_entity_poly.pdbx_seq_one_letter_code
_entity_poly.pdbx_strand_id
1 'polypeptide(L)'
;MSDLGHINAIHILFLAEKVADRDRANGSYDTHLAEDRRYYMWQGQQQILPFGMDDDPKGFAEGLRTALPGVNTLRLSFNQYAFDAKGGLHPQYEAFIAAAVKQGFKLIFTLADGDQQTTGDDGSMTSAQLAKALDGPVQAGAVAAWEKMLAWLDRHPAAQNAVWGYELANEAAAYERGVTLAERGTKLAAEERFVELYARHMAELAGMVQAADPEARVLVGGWAYSARFTDLAENTVGNRSALDFLRAKIGDALVWAAHLYPGWHSGTEVSDPEELVKVYEAALAPLGDDDILLTETSLSGALINDFNLAPNVTRAMARVQEWFADRGVGTTWFSGAEAGASSLVAVDTGAKLRYLHQHSLAFALNAFSLDDAPRGHGGAERIDAEVVTARLRNEDYDGKLSMDTVGGAGFAFGYGGADTLQGAAGANNFLYGGRGDDLLRGAGDEDFLFGQDDADTIMGQSGNDLLFGGRGDDLLRGGAGRDTLEGGGGADRFDASSGSDLVTDFRQDAGDRLYLGRGYSDWSDVKTRMSFGAVDGKAADDVVITHADGTETILLNARGKIGAASLLLAGDRSMIEGTARADRIAEGWQDIEGQSFGALHRVAAGAGSDSVTGTARADHIDGGSGADLLRGGGGNDALLGMEGNDRLSGEAGHDTLAGGAGRDRLDGGAGNDALAGGSGNDLLSGGSGADTLHGNTGRDSLEGGADNDVLHSGAGRSQLDGGGGRDTLYADLSGGGHVLTGGSGADRFVFHGAGKTDSRSVITDFDFAEDRLILGNRAVDLTHLPDGMRLMETGAGTVLHLAPGHQVLLEDLFF
;
A
#
# COMPACT_ATOMS: atom_id res chain seq x y z
N MET A 1 -13.59 5.33 18.15
CA MET A 1 -13.34 3.98 17.63
C MET A 1 -12.06 3.46 18.21
N SER A 2 -12.09 2.27 18.81
CA SER A 2 -10.93 1.41 18.87
C SER A 2 -10.72 0.84 17.46
N ASP A 3 -9.48 0.79 17.02
CA ASP A 3 -9.14 0.25 15.72
C ASP A 3 -9.38 -1.27 15.72
N LEU A 4 -10.38 -1.73 14.96
CA LEU A 4 -10.72 -3.13 14.79
C LEU A 4 -10.17 -3.73 13.48
N GLY A 5 -9.38 -2.98 12.71
CA GLY A 5 -8.77 -3.43 11.46
C GLY A 5 -7.97 -4.74 11.63
N HIS A 6 -7.34 -4.91 12.80
CA HIS A 6 -6.57 -6.10 13.14
C HIS A 6 -7.40 -7.38 13.30
N ILE A 7 -8.74 -7.31 13.24
CA ILE A 7 -9.62 -8.47 13.34
C ILE A 7 -9.84 -9.07 11.96
N ASN A 8 -9.03 -10.10 11.68
CA ASN A 8 -9.08 -10.88 10.45
C ASN A 8 -9.86 -12.16 10.74
N ALA A 9 -11.18 -12.08 10.59
CA ALA A 9 -12.07 -13.16 10.97
C ALA A 9 -12.59 -13.94 9.76
N ILE A 10 -12.86 -15.23 9.95
CA ILE A 10 -13.65 -16.04 9.02
C ILE A 10 -14.85 -16.64 9.74
N HIS A 11 -15.98 -16.72 9.05
CA HIS A 11 -17.14 -17.46 9.54
C HIS A 11 -16.98 -18.95 9.23
N ILE A 12 -16.92 -19.77 10.27
CA ILE A 12 -16.96 -21.22 10.10
C ILE A 12 -18.41 -21.64 9.90
N LEU A 13 -18.68 -22.27 8.77
CA LEU A 13 -20.01 -22.81 8.47
C LEU A 13 -20.23 -24.14 9.14
N PHE A 14 -21.50 -24.44 9.39
CA PHE A 14 -21.91 -25.69 10.02
C PHE A 14 -22.95 -26.39 9.14
N LEU A 15 -22.74 -27.68 8.86
CA LEU A 15 -23.70 -28.50 8.09
C LEU A 15 -23.99 -29.81 8.82
N ALA A 16 -25.24 -30.28 8.66
CA ALA A 16 -25.67 -31.63 8.99
C ALA A 16 -25.62 -32.58 7.77
N GLU A 17 -24.97 -32.20 6.67
CA GLU A 17 -24.97 -32.96 5.40
C GLU A 17 -24.33 -34.35 5.52
N LYS A 18 -23.27 -34.53 6.32
CA LYS A 18 -22.67 -35.86 6.56
C LYS A 18 -23.55 -36.77 7.41
N VAL A 19 -24.40 -36.18 8.25
CA VAL A 19 -25.47 -36.90 8.95
C VAL A 19 -26.50 -37.38 7.92
N ALA A 20 -26.83 -36.55 6.93
CA ALA A 20 -27.69 -36.94 5.81
C ALA A 20 -27.11 -38.13 5.03
N ASP A 21 -25.83 -38.10 4.69
CA ASP A 21 -25.18 -39.19 3.95
C ASP A 21 -25.05 -40.48 4.77
N ARG A 22 -24.66 -40.37 6.05
CA ARG A 22 -24.65 -41.50 6.99
C ARG A 22 -26.05 -42.09 7.13
N ASP A 23 -27.06 -41.24 7.22
CA ASP A 23 -28.44 -41.67 7.43
C ASP A 23 -29.06 -42.23 6.14
N ARG A 24 -28.61 -41.78 4.97
CA ARG A 24 -28.90 -42.44 3.67
C ARG A 24 -28.25 -43.82 3.63
N ALA A 25 -27.00 -43.95 4.08
CA ALA A 25 -26.26 -45.21 4.09
C ALA A 25 -26.84 -46.25 5.08
N ASN A 26 -27.39 -45.80 6.21
CA ASN A 26 -28.00 -46.68 7.21
C ASN A 26 -29.53 -46.82 7.08
N GLY A 27 -30.14 -46.16 6.09
CA GLY A 27 -31.57 -46.23 5.80
C GLY A 27 -32.49 -45.42 6.73
N SER A 28 -31.93 -44.59 7.61
CA SER A 28 -32.71 -43.72 8.51
C SER A 28 -33.08 -42.37 7.91
N TYR A 29 -32.54 -41.99 6.74
CA TYR A 29 -32.75 -40.68 6.11
C TYR A 29 -34.22 -40.28 5.98
N ASP A 30 -35.04 -41.12 5.35
CA ASP A 30 -36.47 -40.82 5.15
C ASP A 30 -37.24 -40.82 6.48
N THR A 31 -36.77 -41.55 7.49
CA THR A 31 -37.39 -41.60 8.82
C THR A 31 -37.13 -40.30 9.57
N HIS A 32 -35.87 -39.87 9.62
CA HIS A 32 -35.46 -38.61 10.23
C HIS A 32 -36.08 -37.40 9.51
N LEU A 33 -36.16 -37.42 8.17
CA LEU A 33 -36.82 -36.36 7.40
C LEU A 33 -38.36 -36.34 7.60
N ALA A 34 -38.98 -37.49 7.87
CA ALA A 34 -40.41 -37.60 8.16
C ALA A 34 -40.74 -37.18 9.60
N GLU A 35 -39.82 -37.42 10.55
CA GLU A 35 -39.94 -37.03 11.96
C GLU A 35 -39.67 -35.54 12.17
N ASP A 36 -38.62 -34.99 11.55
CA ASP A 36 -38.34 -33.56 11.49
C ASP A 36 -37.78 -33.19 10.10
N ARG A 37 -38.55 -32.44 9.31
CA ARG A 37 -38.14 -32.03 7.97
C ARG A 37 -36.89 -31.13 7.96
N ARG A 38 -36.51 -30.59 9.12
CA ARG A 38 -35.31 -29.75 9.31
C ARG A 38 -34.09 -30.53 9.79
N TYR A 39 -34.20 -31.85 9.94
CA TYR A 39 -33.17 -32.73 10.50
C TYR A 39 -31.79 -32.59 9.82
N TYR A 40 -31.76 -32.18 8.54
CA TYR A 40 -30.50 -32.03 7.77
C TYR A 40 -30.23 -30.59 7.30
N MET A 41 -31.07 -29.63 7.66
CA MET A 41 -30.93 -28.25 7.21
C MET A 41 -30.20 -27.39 8.23
N TRP A 42 -29.59 -26.32 7.72
CA TRP A 42 -28.87 -25.22 8.38
C TRP A 42 -29.71 -24.44 9.42
N GLN A 43 -30.85 -24.96 9.87
CA GLN A 43 -31.79 -24.37 10.85
C GLN A 43 -32.50 -25.48 11.66
N GLY A 44 -31.79 -26.61 11.85
CA GLY A 44 -32.31 -27.82 12.46
C GLY A 44 -32.26 -27.80 14.00
N GLN A 45 -33.10 -28.62 14.63
CA GLN A 45 -33.13 -28.81 16.08
C GLN A 45 -32.02 -29.76 16.57
N GLN A 46 -30.81 -29.64 16.02
CA GLN A 46 -29.71 -30.56 16.26
C GLN A 46 -28.43 -29.86 16.72
N GLN A 47 -27.52 -30.66 17.28
CA GLN A 47 -26.15 -30.21 17.47
C GLN A 47 -25.47 -30.04 16.11
N ILE A 48 -24.70 -28.96 16.00
CA ILE A 48 -24.04 -28.52 14.77
C ILE A 48 -22.57 -28.96 14.73
N LEU A 49 -22.04 -29.09 13.52
CA LEU A 49 -20.64 -29.46 13.25
C LEU A 49 -20.06 -28.60 12.14
N PRO A 50 -18.79 -28.14 12.27
CA PRO A 50 -18.13 -27.42 11.18
C PRO A 50 -18.19 -28.23 9.88
N PHE A 51 -18.59 -27.56 8.80
CA PHE A 51 -18.59 -28.16 7.48
C PHE A 51 -17.16 -28.47 7.01
N GLY A 52 -16.99 -29.54 6.23
CA GLY A 52 -15.67 -29.95 5.75
C GLY A 52 -14.77 -30.65 6.80
N MET A 53 -15.10 -30.64 8.09
CA MET A 53 -14.21 -31.18 9.14
C MET A 53 -13.94 -32.70 9.06
N ASP A 54 -14.82 -33.48 8.43
CA ASP A 54 -14.60 -34.94 8.15
C ASP A 54 -14.24 -35.79 9.38
N ASP A 55 -14.89 -35.54 10.53
CA ASP A 55 -14.58 -36.20 11.81
C ASP A 55 -13.12 -35.99 12.30
N ASP A 56 -12.38 -35.02 11.74
CA ASP A 56 -11.00 -34.66 12.12
C ASP A 56 -10.90 -33.20 12.62
N PRO A 57 -11.39 -32.90 13.83
CA PRO A 57 -11.37 -31.55 14.38
C PRO A 57 -9.97 -30.95 14.52
N LYS A 58 -8.96 -31.79 14.79
CA LYS A 58 -7.58 -31.33 14.98
C LYS A 58 -6.94 -30.98 13.64
N GLY A 59 -7.02 -31.89 12.67
CA GLY A 59 -6.50 -31.65 11.32
C GLY A 59 -7.18 -30.48 10.64
N PHE A 60 -8.49 -30.30 10.87
CA PHE A 60 -9.22 -29.14 10.36
C PHE A 60 -8.69 -27.80 10.92
N ALA A 61 -8.48 -27.70 12.24
CA ALA A 61 -7.93 -26.49 12.86
C ALA A 61 -6.47 -26.20 12.43
N GLU A 62 -5.62 -27.23 12.37
CA GLU A 62 -4.24 -27.12 11.87
C GLU A 62 -4.21 -26.71 10.40
N GLY A 63 -5.15 -27.25 9.62
CA GLY A 63 -5.35 -26.89 8.23
C GLY A 63 -5.70 -25.42 8.07
N LEU A 64 -6.72 -24.92 8.77
CA LEU A 64 -7.11 -23.50 8.71
C LEU A 64 -5.94 -22.57 9.00
N ARG A 65 -5.11 -22.86 10.01
CA ARG A 65 -3.91 -22.06 10.34
C ARG A 65 -2.87 -22.06 9.22
N THR A 66 -2.71 -23.18 8.53
CA THR A 66 -1.73 -23.34 7.44
C THR A 66 -2.24 -22.70 6.15
N ALA A 67 -3.53 -22.81 5.85
CA ALA A 67 -4.08 -22.37 4.58
C ALA A 67 -4.51 -20.91 4.54
N LEU A 68 -4.76 -20.29 5.69
CA LEU A 68 -5.23 -18.90 5.75
C LEU A 68 -4.25 -18.06 6.55
N PRO A 69 -3.07 -17.73 5.97
CA PRO A 69 -2.15 -16.79 6.60
C PRO A 69 -2.87 -15.46 6.86
N GLY A 70 -2.58 -14.82 7.99
CA GLY A 70 -3.22 -13.56 8.40
C GLY A 70 -4.57 -13.70 9.14
N VAL A 71 -5.31 -14.80 8.97
CA VAL A 71 -6.57 -15.03 9.73
C VAL A 71 -6.26 -15.31 11.20
N ASN A 72 -6.84 -14.54 12.10
CA ASN A 72 -6.58 -14.66 13.55
C ASN A 72 -7.82 -14.98 14.39
N THR A 73 -9.02 -14.82 13.82
CA THR A 73 -10.29 -14.96 14.54
C THR A 73 -11.25 -15.90 13.82
N LEU A 74 -11.99 -16.73 14.55
CA LEU A 74 -13.03 -17.60 14.02
C LEU A 74 -14.39 -17.17 14.57
N ARG A 75 -15.33 -16.85 13.68
CA ARG A 75 -16.74 -16.66 14.02
C ARG A 75 -17.45 -18.01 13.99
N LEU A 76 -18.00 -18.39 15.14
CA LEU A 76 -18.53 -19.70 15.46
C LEU A 76 -20.01 -19.60 15.89
N SER A 77 -20.87 -20.18 15.07
CA SER A 77 -22.31 -20.21 15.33
C SER A 77 -22.68 -21.25 16.40
N PHE A 78 -23.79 -20.99 17.09
CA PHE A 78 -24.56 -21.95 17.87
C PHE A 78 -26.04 -21.55 17.87
N ASN A 79 -26.91 -22.46 18.26
CA ASN A 79 -28.33 -22.19 18.42
C ASN A 79 -28.87 -22.82 19.71
N GLN A 80 -30.14 -22.57 20.02
CA GLN A 80 -30.82 -23.11 21.20
C GLN A 80 -30.87 -24.65 21.30
N TYR A 81 -30.58 -25.34 20.19
CA TYR A 81 -30.56 -26.80 20.05
C TYR A 81 -29.15 -27.39 20.02
N ALA A 82 -28.10 -26.56 20.08
CA ALA A 82 -26.70 -27.00 19.98
C ALA A 82 -26.22 -27.83 21.19
N PHE A 83 -26.97 -27.81 22.30
CA PHE A 83 -26.56 -28.38 23.58
C PHE A 83 -27.32 -29.66 23.92
N ASP A 84 -26.59 -30.65 24.42
CA ASP A 84 -27.17 -31.88 24.96
C ASP A 84 -27.88 -31.64 26.31
N ALA A 85 -28.47 -32.70 26.87
CA ALA A 85 -29.16 -32.65 28.16
C ALA A 85 -28.26 -32.28 29.36
N LYS A 86 -26.94 -32.36 29.21
CA LYS A 86 -25.94 -31.97 30.22
C LYS A 86 -25.37 -30.57 29.95
N GLY A 87 -25.80 -29.90 28.88
CA GLY A 87 -25.29 -28.60 28.46
C GLY A 87 -23.93 -28.67 27.74
N GLY A 88 -23.55 -29.83 27.20
CA GLY A 88 -22.37 -30.00 26.34
C GLY A 88 -22.69 -29.72 24.87
N LEU A 89 -21.71 -29.22 24.12
CA LEU A 89 -21.79 -29.15 22.66
C LEU A 89 -21.51 -30.55 22.08
N HIS A 90 -21.61 -30.70 20.75
CA HIS A 90 -21.22 -31.95 20.12
C HIS A 90 -19.73 -32.22 20.42
N PRO A 91 -19.31 -33.43 20.82
CA PRO A 91 -17.92 -33.70 21.22
C PRO A 91 -16.86 -33.33 20.18
N GLN A 92 -17.17 -33.49 18.88
CA GLN A 92 -16.24 -33.04 17.84
C GLN A 92 -16.18 -31.53 17.69
N TYR A 93 -17.29 -30.80 17.95
CA TYR A 93 -17.28 -29.35 17.94
C TYR A 93 -16.44 -28.82 19.12
N GLU A 94 -16.60 -29.41 20.31
CA GLU A 94 -15.73 -29.10 21.46
C GLU A 94 -14.25 -29.38 21.16
N ALA A 95 -13.96 -30.54 20.53
CA ALA A 95 -12.61 -30.89 20.13
C ALA A 95 -12.03 -29.91 19.09
N PHE A 96 -12.85 -29.43 18.16
CA PHE A 96 -12.46 -28.41 17.19
C PHE A 96 -12.16 -27.08 17.87
N ILE A 97 -13.06 -26.58 18.73
CA ILE A 97 -12.83 -25.33 19.49
C ILE A 97 -11.51 -25.43 20.27
N ALA A 98 -11.29 -26.55 20.99
CA ALA A 98 -10.05 -26.76 21.73
C ALA A 98 -8.80 -26.84 20.83
N ALA A 99 -8.91 -27.37 19.61
CA ALA A 99 -7.82 -27.41 18.65
C ALA A 99 -7.54 -26.03 18.05
N ALA A 100 -8.58 -25.27 17.68
CA ALA A 100 -8.47 -23.91 17.15
C ALA A 100 -7.81 -22.96 18.17
N VAL A 101 -8.21 -23.02 19.44
CA VAL A 101 -7.58 -22.25 20.52
C VAL A 101 -6.09 -22.57 20.65
N LYS A 102 -5.70 -23.84 20.50
CA LYS A 102 -4.27 -24.23 20.52
C LYS A 102 -3.49 -23.70 19.32
N GLN A 103 -4.14 -23.50 18.19
CA GLN A 103 -3.56 -22.81 17.02
C GLN A 103 -3.54 -21.28 17.18
N GLY A 104 -3.95 -20.75 18.34
CA GLY A 104 -3.92 -19.32 18.65
C GLY A 104 -5.09 -18.51 18.11
N PHE A 105 -6.14 -19.16 17.58
CA PHE A 105 -7.32 -18.43 17.11
C PHE A 105 -8.09 -17.79 18.26
N LYS A 106 -8.56 -16.55 18.03
CA LYS A 106 -9.62 -15.93 18.83
C LYS A 106 -10.99 -16.39 18.35
N LEU A 107 -11.99 -16.28 19.22
CA LEU A 107 -13.34 -16.80 18.97
C LEU A 107 -14.38 -15.68 19.07
N ILE A 108 -15.29 -15.64 18.11
CA ILE A 108 -16.55 -14.90 18.21
C ILE A 108 -17.67 -15.93 18.25
N PHE A 109 -18.46 -15.95 19.32
CA PHE A 109 -19.64 -16.83 19.37
C PHE A 109 -20.89 -16.07 18.94
N THR A 110 -21.68 -16.67 18.05
CA THR A 110 -22.90 -16.06 17.52
C THR A 110 -24.11 -16.96 17.67
N LEU A 111 -25.23 -16.41 18.16
CA LEU A 111 -26.50 -17.13 18.20
C LEU A 111 -27.19 -17.05 16.84
N ALA A 112 -27.06 -18.10 16.03
CA ALA A 112 -27.58 -18.16 14.67
C ALA A 112 -28.65 -19.24 14.48
N ASP A 113 -29.38 -19.20 13.36
CA ASP A 113 -30.23 -20.31 12.89
C ASP A 113 -31.28 -20.78 13.90
N GLY A 114 -31.80 -19.84 14.69
CA GLY A 114 -32.77 -20.07 15.75
C GLY A 114 -34.13 -19.44 15.47
N ASP A 115 -34.99 -19.46 16.49
CA ASP A 115 -36.36 -18.94 16.36
C ASP A 115 -36.39 -17.41 16.12
N GLN A 116 -35.34 -16.68 16.51
CA GLN A 116 -35.20 -15.24 16.25
C GLN A 116 -35.08 -14.88 14.75
N GLN A 117 -34.66 -15.83 13.92
CA GLN A 117 -34.54 -15.66 12.46
C GLN A 117 -35.76 -16.23 11.72
N THR A 118 -36.27 -17.38 12.18
CA THR A 118 -37.23 -18.20 11.44
C THR A 118 -38.70 -18.04 11.85
N THR A 119 -38.99 -17.51 13.04
CA THR A 119 -40.39 -17.44 13.53
C THR A 119 -41.26 -16.59 12.61
N GLY A 120 -42.39 -17.16 12.18
CA GLY A 120 -43.37 -16.50 11.31
C GLY A 120 -43.02 -16.49 9.82
N ASP A 121 -41.92 -17.14 9.41
CA ASP A 121 -41.51 -17.25 8.00
C ASP A 121 -42.52 -18.01 7.13
N ASP A 122 -43.22 -18.99 7.71
CA ASP A 122 -44.28 -19.76 7.04
C ASP A 122 -45.58 -18.97 6.81
N GLY A 123 -45.64 -17.70 7.23
CA GLY A 123 -46.81 -16.84 7.11
C GLY A 123 -47.99 -17.25 8.02
N SER A 124 -47.77 -18.16 8.98
CA SER A 124 -48.82 -18.67 9.87
C SER A 124 -49.26 -17.66 10.95
N MET A 125 -48.48 -16.60 11.15
CA MET A 125 -48.69 -15.60 12.21
C MET A 125 -49.07 -14.24 11.65
N THR A 126 -49.98 -13.55 12.34
CA THR A 126 -50.18 -12.10 12.19
C THR A 126 -49.04 -11.33 12.85
N SER A 127 -48.84 -10.07 12.45
CA SER A 127 -47.89 -9.14 13.10
C SER A 127 -48.06 -9.10 14.64
N ALA A 128 -49.30 -9.04 15.14
CA ALA A 128 -49.54 -9.02 16.59
C ALA A 128 -49.17 -10.35 17.29
N GLN A 129 -49.41 -11.49 16.65
CA GLN A 129 -49.02 -12.81 17.17
C GLN A 129 -47.50 -12.96 17.18
N LEU A 130 -46.82 -12.51 16.11
CA LEU A 130 -45.37 -12.56 16.00
C LEU A 130 -44.69 -11.71 17.09
N ALA A 131 -45.17 -10.49 17.32
CA ALA A 131 -44.66 -9.67 18.41
C ALA A 131 -44.79 -10.34 19.79
N LYS A 132 -45.90 -11.06 20.04
CA LYS A 132 -46.10 -11.80 21.29
C LYS A 132 -45.19 -13.05 21.37
N ALA A 133 -44.91 -13.70 20.25
CA ALA A 133 -43.98 -14.82 20.20
C ALA A 133 -42.54 -14.35 20.46
N LEU A 134 -42.14 -13.22 19.86
CA LEU A 134 -40.84 -12.60 20.08
C LEU A 134 -40.63 -12.22 21.54
N ASP A 135 -41.57 -11.47 22.14
CA ASP A 135 -41.53 -11.00 23.54
C ASP A 135 -41.80 -12.11 24.58
N GLY A 136 -41.84 -13.37 24.15
CA GLY A 136 -42.14 -14.50 25.02
C GLY A 136 -41.25 -15.71 24.70
N PRO A 137 -41.80 -16.77 24.08
CA PRO A 137 -41.06 -18.02 23.89
C PRO A 137 -39.77 -17.87 23.07
N VAL A 138 -39.73 -16.99 22.08
CA VAL A 138 -38.54 -16.83 21.22
C VAL A 138 -37.39 -16.17 22.00
N GLN A 139 -37.66 -15.06 22.70
CA GLN A 139 -36.63 -14.41 23.53
C GLN A 139 -36.19 -15.30 24.70
N ALA A 140 -37.12 -15.98 25.36
CA ALA A 140 -36.77 -16.93 26.42
C ALA A 140 -35.88 -18.08 25.90
N GLY A 141 -36.11 -18.53 24.65
CA GLY A 141 -35.26 -19.50 23.98
C GLY A 141 -33.84 -18.97 23.74
N ALA A 142 -33.71 -17.73 23.28
CA ALA A 142 -32.42 -17.08 23.09
C ALA A 142 -31.64 -16.91 24.41
N VAL A 143 -32.31 -16.45 25.47
CA VAL A 143 -31.73 -16.35 26.82
C VAL A 143 -31.22 -17.72 27.28
N ALA A 144 -32.07 -18.77 27.19
CA ALA A 144 -31.68 -20.11 27.60
C ALA A 144 -30.53 -20.70 26.77
N ALA A 145 -30.43 -20.36 25.48
CA ALA A 145 -29.31 -20.77 24.63
C ALA A 145 -27.99 -20.16 25.10
N TRP A 146 -28.00 -18.85 25.37
CA TRP A 146 -26.84 -18.13 25.88
C TRP A 146 -26.45 -18.56 27.29
N GLU A 147 -27.40 -18.80 28.20
CA GLU A 147 -27.10 -19.37 29.53
C GLU A 147 -26.33 -20.68 29.42
N LYS A 148 -26.72 -21.55 28.47
CA LYS A 148 -26.00 -22.81 28.21
C LYS A 148 -24.61 -22.58 27.63
N MET A 149 -24.46 -21.64 26.68
CA MET A 149 -23.16 -21.29 26.11
C MET A 149 -22.21 -20.74 27.17
N LEU A 150 -22.66 -19.77 27.97
CA LEU A 150 -21.87 -19.16 29.05
C LEU A 150 -21.49 -20.21 30.12
N ALA A 151 -22.42 -21.08 30.51
CA ALA A 151 -22.12 -22.18 31.41
C ALA A 151 -21.15 -23.20 30.80
N TRP A 152 -21.19 -23.42 29.48
CA TRP A 152 -20.24 -24.26 28.78
C TRP A 152 -18.84 -23.63 28.78
N LEU A 153 -18.72 -22.32 28.51
CA LEU A 153 -17.46 -21.57 28.53
C LEU A 153 -16.81 -21.57 29.92
N ASP A 154 -17.59 -21.40 30.99
CA ASP A 154 -17.10 -21.48 32.38
C ASP A 154 -16.42 -22.84 32.68
N ARG A 155 -16.92 -23.92 32.07
CA ARG A 155 -16.30 -25.26 32.17
C ARG A 155 -15.10 -25.45 31.23
N HIS A 156 -14.87 -24.53 30.31
CA HIS A 156 -13.82 -24.59 29.28
C HIS A 156 -12.99 -23.28 29.27
N PRO A 157 -12.21 -23.01 30.34
CA PRO A 157 -11.52 -21.73 30.52
C PRO A 157 -10.52 -21.39 29.40
N ALA A 158 -9.95 -22.38 28.73
CA ALA A 158 -9.09 -22.13 27.56
C ALA A 158 -9.88 -21.53 26.39
N ALA A 159 -11.11 -22.01 26.14
CA ALA A 159 -11.99 -21.44 25.12
C ALA A 159 -12.51 -20.08 25.55
N GLN A 160 -12.93 -19.93 26.81
CA GLN A 160 -13.38 -18.65 27.36
C GLN A 160 -12.31 -17.55 27.23
N ASN A 161 -11.06 -17.83 27.61
CA ASN A 161 -9.95 -16.88 27.48
C ASN A 161 -9.59 -16.54 26.03
N ALA A 162 -10.06 -17.34 25.06
CA ALA A 162 -9.86 -17.08 23.63
C ALA A 162 -11.03 -16.31 23.02
N VAL A 163 -12.14 -16.11 23.73
CA VAL A 163 -13.27 -15.30 23.24
C VAL A 163 -12.82 -13.86 23.09
N TRP A 164 -13.02 -13.33 21.89
CA TRP A 164 -12.86 -11.91 21.60
C TRP A 164 -14.19 -11.17 21.72
N GLY A 165 -15.31 -11.79 21.34
CA GLY A 165 -16.62 -11.17 21.43
C GLY A 165 -17.81 -12.13 21.34
N TYR A 166 -18.97 -11.62 21.73
CA TYR A 166 -20.25 -12.33 21.78
C TYR A 166 -21.28 -11.63 20.90
N GLU A 167 -21.65 -12.23 19.77
CA GLU A 167 -22.65 -11.71 18.84
C GLU A 167 -24.04 -12.22 19.19
N LEU A 168 -24.87 -11.32 19.75
CA LEU A 168 -26.06 -11.69 20.49
C LEU A 168 -27.11 -12.45 19.67
N ALA A 169 -27.17 -12.19 18.37
CA ALA A 169 -28.02 -12.85 17.39
C ALA A 169 -27.34 -12.79 16.01
N ASN A 170 -27.72 -13.67 15.09
CA ASN A 170 -27.42 -13.56 13.67
C ASN A 170 -28.74 -13.31 12.93
N GLU A 171 -28.79 -12.31 12.05
CA GLU A 171 -29.92 -12.02 11.16
C GLU A 171 -31.30 -12.27 11.79
N ALA A 172 -31.64 -11.51 12.84
CA ALA A 172 -32.92 -11.66 13.53
C ALA A 172 -34.11 -11.17 12.69
N ALA A 173 -34.36 -11.81 11.55
CA ALA A 173 -35.30 -11.40 10.51
C ALA A 173 -36.77 -11.45 10.98
N ALA A 174 -37.08 -12.21 12.04
CA ALA A 174 -38.44 -12.29 12.58
C ALA A 174 -38.96 -10.92 13.07
N TYR A 175 -38.08 -10.02 13.52
CA TYR A 175 -38.47 -8.68 13.95
C TYR A 175 -38.92 -7.81 12.76
N GLU A 176 -38.15 -7.77 11.67
CA GLU A 176 -38.54 -7.06 10.44
C GLU A 176 -39.78 -7.69 9.80
N ARG A 177 -39.86 -9.02 9.79
CA ARG A 177 -41.01 -9.75 9.26
C ARG A 177 -42.32 -9.31 9.92
N GLY A 178 -42.26 -8.93 11.19
CA GLY A 178 -43.36 -8.31 11.92
C GLY A 178 -43.93 -7.05 11.26
N VAL A 179 -43.07 -6.23 10.67
CA VAL A 179 -43.44 -5.03 9.89
C VAL A 179 -44.02 -5.42 8.53
N THR A 180 -43.42 -6.42 7.87
CA THR A 180 -43.91 -6.94 6.59
C THR A 180 -45.32 -7.52 6.70
N LEU A 181 -45.61 -8.21 7.79
CA LEU A 181 -46.92 -8.82 8.09
C LEU A 181 -47.96 -7.82 8.63
N ALA A 182 -47.58 -6.56 8.88
CA ALA A 182 -48.50 -5.55 9.41
C ALA A 182 -49.52 -5.09 8.35
N GLU A 183 -50.74 -4.79 8.78
CA GLU A 183 -51.80 -4.31 7.89
C GLU A 183 -51.38 -3.01 7.18
N ARG A 184 -51.81 -2.85 5.93
CA ARG A 184 -51.54 -1.64 5.14
C ARG A 184 -52.05 -0.40 5.89
N GLY A 185 -51.15 0.53 6.20
CA GLY A 185 -51.44 1.74 7.00
C GLY A 185 -51.00 1.65 8.47
N THR A 186 -50.58 0.47 8.95
CA THR A 186 -50.05 0.28 10.31
C THR A 186 -48.54 0.01 10.35
N LYS A 187 -47.88 -0.05 9.18
CA LYS A 187 -46.45 -0.41 9.05
C LYS A 187 -45.53 0.45 9.91
N LEU A 188 -45.72 1.77 9.95
CA LEU A 188 -44.89 2.67 10.77
C LEU A 188 -45.01 2.35 12.27
N ALA A 189 -46.22 2.12 12.76
CA ALA A 189 -46.44 1.74 14.16
C ALA A 189 -45.92 0.33 14.48
N ALA A 190 -45.94 -0.57 13.48
CA ALA A 190 -45.31 -1.88 13.62
C ALA A 190 -43.79 -1.74 13.68
N GLU A 191 -43.18 -0.94 12.81
CA GLU A 191 -41.75 -0.67 12.81
C GLU A 191 -41.27 -0.15 14.17
N GLU A 192 -41.90 0.91 14.69
CA GLU A 192 -41.60 1.45 16.02
C GLU A 192 -41.66 0.34 17.10
N ARG A 193 -42.73 -0.46 17.08
CA ARG A 193 -42.92 -1.56 18.05
C ARG A 193 -41.84 -2.63 17.95
N PHE A 194 -41.52 -3.11 16.74
CA PHE A 194 -40.59 -4.23 16.59
C PHE A 194 -39.13 -3.79 16.73
N VAL A 195 -38.78 -2.56 16.34
CA VAL A 195 -37.47 -1.96 16.64
C VAL A 195 -37.30 -1.82 18.15
N GLU A 196 -38.34 -1.37 18.87
CA GLU A 196 -38.33 -1.29 20.32
C GLU A 196 -38.15 -2.67 20.99
N LEU A 197 -38.86 -3.69 20.49
CA LEU A 197 -38.71 -5.08 20.95
C LEU A 197 -37.29 -5.59 20.72
N TYR A 198 -36.75 -5.41 19.52
CA TYR A 198 -35.39 -5.82 19.18
C TYR A 198 -34.36 -5.19 20.13
N ALA A 199 -34.40 -3.87 20.31
CA ALA A 199 -33.46 -3.17 21.17
C ALA A 199 -33.55 -3.62 22.64
N ARG A 200 -34.76 -3.85 23.17
CA ARG A 200 -34.94 -4.39 24.52
C ARG A 200 -34.36 -5.79 24.67
N HIS A 201 -34.63 -6.67 23.70
CA HIS A 201 -34.16 -8.06 23.72
C HIS A 201 -32.63 -8.14 23.60
N MET A 202 -32.01 -7.34 22.73
CA MET A 202 -30.56 -7.26 22.63
C MET A 202 -29.94 -6.71 23.93
N ALA A 203 -30.54 -5.69 24.55
CA ALA A 203 -30.07 -5.18 25.85
C ALA A 203 -30.18 -6.22 26.99
N GLU A 204 -31.22 -7.07 26.98
CA GLU A 204 -31.36 -8.17 27.94
C GLU A 204 -30.26 -9.22 27.76
N LEU A 205 -30.03 -9.66 26.52
CA LEU A 205 -28.97 -10.63 26.20
C LEU A 205 -27.59 -10.07 26.54
N ALA A 206 -27.33 -8.81 26.22
CA ALA A 206 -26.09 -8.12 26.55
C ALA A 206 -25.84 -8.10 28.06
N GLY A 207 -26.85 -7.71 28.86
CA GLY A 207 -26.70 -7.64 30.32
C GLY A 207 -26.40 -9.00 30.95
N MET A 208 -26.95 -10.08 30.41
CA MET A 208 -26.63 -11.45 30.83
C MET A 208 -25.19 -11.84 30.45
N VAL A 209 -24.75 -11.55 29.22
CA VAL A 209 -23.37 -11.83 28.78
C VAL A 209 -22.37 -11.07 29.66
N GLN A 210 -22.57 -9.76 29.87
CA GLN A 210 -21.70 -8.93 30.70
C GLN A 210 -21.70 -9.35 32.18
N ALA A 211 -22.79 -9.94 32.67
CA ALA A 211 -22.83 -10.48 34.03
C ALA A 211 -22.00 -11.76 34.18
N ALA A 212 -21.89 -12.57 33.12
CA ALA A 212 -21.08 -13.79 33.10
C ALA A 212 -19.61 -13.52 32.76
N ASP A 213 -19.36 -12.53 31.89
CA ASP A 213 -18.04 -12.12 31.43
C ASP A 213 -17.94 -10.58 31.42
N PRO A 214 -17.42 -9.97 32.50
CA PRO A 214 -17.32 -8.51 32.61
C PRO A 214 -16.39 -7.83 31.59
N GLU A 215 -15.49 -8.59 30.97
CA GLU A 215 -14.56 -8.09 29.93
C GLU A 215 -15.12 -8.35 28.51
N ALA A 216 -16.36 -8.82 28.40
CA ALA A 216 -17.00 -9.15 27.14
C ALA A 216 -17.08 -7.94 26.20
N ARG A 217 -16.71 -8.17 24.94
CA ARG A 217 -17.20 -7.35 23.82
C ARG A 217 -18.53 -7.91 23.35
N VAL A 218 -19.54 -7.06 23.29
CA VAL A 218 -20.92 -7.43 22.95
C VAL A 218 -21.25 -6.88 21.58
N LEU A 219 -21.45 -7.78 20.63
CA LEU A 219 -21.73 -7.46 19.25
C LEU A 219 -23.24 -7.42 19.02
N VAL A 220 -23.74 -6.28 18.54
CA VAL A 220 -25.17 -6.05 18.27
C VAL A 220 -25.35 -5.60 16.83
N GLY A 221 -26.20 -6.31 16.09
CA GLY A 221 -26.51 -6.00 14.70
C GLY A 221 -27.26 -4.68 14.51
N GLY A 222 -27.22 -4.16 13.28
CA GLY A 222 -28.24 -3.24 12.78
C GLY A 222 -29.62 -3.91 12.69
N TRP A 223 -30.66 -3.14 12.35
CA TRP A 223 -32.02 -3.66 12.23
C TRP A 223 -32.11 -4.76 11.15
N ALA A 224 -32.45 -5.99 11.60
CA ALA A 224 -32.40 -7.22 10.79
C ALA A 224 -31.03 -7.50 10.12
N TYR A 225 -29.94 -6.99 10.69
CA TYR A 225 -28.54 -7.19 10.24
C TYR A 225 -28.17 -6.57 8.88
N SER A 226 -29.10 -5.90 8.19
CA SER A 226 -28.86 -5.21 6.90
C SER A 226 -28.13 -3.86 7.04
N ALA A 227 -27.20 -3.71 8.00
CA ALA A 227 -26.53 -2.45 8.35
C ALA A 227 -27.50 -1.25 8.52
N ARG A 228 -28.76 -1.52 8.85
CA ARG A 228 -29.81 -0.49 8.99
C ARG A 228 -29.78 0.13 10.37
N PHE A 229 -28.79 0.98 10.59
CA PHE A 229 -28.64 1.73 11.84
C PHE A 229 -29.54 2.97 11.88
N THR A 230 -29.96 3.47 10.72
CA THR A 230 -30.93 4.58 10.61
C THR A 230 -32.27 4.20 11.25
N ASP A 231 -32.78 3.00 11.00
CA ASP A 231 -34.02 2.51 11.62
C ASP A 231 -33.91 2.47 13.16
N LEU A 232 -32.72 2.15 13.71
CA LEU A 232 -32.47 2.21 15.16
C LEU A 232 -32.37 3.64 15.69
N ALA A 233 -31.86 4.58 14.88
CA ALA A 233 -31.70 5.98 15.26
C ALA A 233 -33.03 6.75 15.22
N GLU A 234 -33.93 6.41 14.29
CA GLU A 234 -35.20 7.10 14.06
C GLU A 234 -36.33 6.59 14.96
N ASN A 235 -36.30 5.32 15.37
CA ASN A 235 -37.31 4.72 16.25
C ASN A 235 -36.90 4.80 17.73
N THR A 236 -37.88 4.84 18.64
CA THR A 236 -37.62 5.13 20.07
C THR A 236 -37.87 3.94 21.01
N VAL A 237 -37.09 3.89 22.08
CA VAL A 237 -37.35 3.06 23.28
C VAL A 237 -37.59 3.99 24.46
N GLY A 238 -38.85 4.20 24.80
CA GLY A 238 -39.25 5.18 25.81
C GLY A 238 -38.98 6.62 25.35
N ASN A 239 -37.93 7.25 25.88
CA ASN A 239 -37.57 8.65 25.58
C ASN A 239 -36.22 8.81 24.87
N ARG A 240 -35.63 7.72 24.38
CA ARG A 240 -34.36 7.69 23.64
C ARG A 240 -34.59 7.01 22.30
N SER A 241 -33.72 7.26 21.32
CA SER A 241 -33.64 6.40 20.14
C SER A 241 -33.29 4.96 20.58
N ALA A 242 -33.65 3.96 19.78
CA ALA A 242 -33.27 2.57 20.06
C ALA A 242 -31.74 2.40 20.05
N LEU A 243 -31.06 3.14 19.17
CA LEU A 243 -29.60 3.25 19.11
C LEU A 243 -29.00 3.75 20.45
N ASP A 244 -29.46 4.90 20.96
CA ASP A 244 -28.95 5.49 22.22
C ASP A 244 -29.41 4.71 23.46
N PHE A 245 -30.52 3.98 23.36
CA PHE A 245 -30.93 3.04 24.38
C PHE A 245 -29.93 1.89 24.49
N LEU A 246 -29.52 1.27 23.38
CA LEU A 246 -28.52 0.20 23.36
C LEU A 246 -27.16 0.68 23.86
N ARG A 247 -26.66 1.82 23.35
CA ARG A 247 -25.42 2.46 23.84
C ARG A 247 -25.44 2.63 25.36
N ALA A 248 -26.53 3.15 25.91
CA ALA A 248 -26.64 3.40 27.34
C ALA A 248 -26.80 2.13 28.20
N LYS A 249 -27.27 1.03 27.60
CA LYS A 249 -27.45 -0.25 28.30
C LYS A 249 -26.18 -1.08 28.32
N ILE A 250 -25.41 -1.04 27.24
CA ILE A 250 -24.25 -1.91 27.03
C ILE A 250 -22.95 -1.18 27.42
N GLY A 251 -22.87 0.12 27.16
CA GLY A 251 -21.69 0.94 27.47
C GLY A 251 -20.50 0.58 26.58
N ASP A 252 -19.29 0.71 27.14
CA ASP A 252 -18.02 0.56 26.42
C ASP A 252 -17.77 -0.84 25.85
N ALA A 253 -18.58 -1.84 26.25
CA ALA A 253 -18.53 -3.19 25.69
C ALA A 253 -19.16 -3.31 24.30
N LEU A 254 -19.93 -2.31 23.85
CA LEU A 254 -20.70 -2.37 22.62
C LEU A 254 -19.78 -2.31 21.39
N VAL A 255 -19.93 -3.31 20.51
CA VAL A 255 -19.42 -3.29 19.14
C VAL A 255 -20.63 -3.46 18.21
N TRP A 256 -20.76 -2.59 17.22
CA TRP A 256 -21.82 -2.75 16.22
C TRP A 256 -21.43 -3.80 15.19
N ALA A 257 -22.34 -4.73 14.93
CA ALA A 257 -22.20 -5.77 13.93
C ALA A 257 -23.02 -5.43 12.68
N ALA A 258 -22.52 -5.79 11.50
CA ALA A 258 -23.26 -5.63 10.25
C ALA A 258 -22.92 -6.72 9.25
N HIS A 259 -23.91 -7.07 8.42
CA HIS A 259 -23.70 -7.85 7.21
C HIS A 259 -23.72 -6.89 6.02
N LEU A 260 -22.58 -6.75 5.35
CA LEU A 260 -22.45 -5.90 4.17
C LEU A 260 -21.91 -6.74 3.02
N TYR A 261 -22.82 -7.16 2.15
CA TYR A 261 -22.45 -7.86 0.93
C TYR A 261 -22.48 -6.90 -0.24
N PRO A 262 -21.46 -6.93 -1.11
CA PRO A 262 -21.49 -6.20 -2.36
C PRO A 262 -22.72 -6.62 -3.20
N GLY A 263 -23.55 -5.64 -3.59
CA GLY A 263 -24.79 -5.88 -4.36
C GLY A 263 -26.09 -6.02 -3.55
N TRP A 264 -26.06 -6.13 -2.22
CA TRP A 264 -27.28 -6.22 -1.39
C TRP A 264 -27.98 -4.87 -1.14
N HIS A 265 -27.26 -3.76 -1.10
CA HIS A 265 -27.81 -2.46 -0.68
C HIS A 265 -28.16 -1.49 -1.80
N SER A 266 -27.79 -1.80 -3.04
CA SER A 266 -27.96 -0.85 -4.12
C SER A 266 -29.33 -0.91 -4.80
N GLY A 267 -29.98 -2.07 -4.90
CA GLY A 267 -31.19 -2.22 -5.73
C GLY A 267 -31.00 -1.84 -7.22
N THR A 268 -29.77 -1.47 -7.60
CA THR A 268 -29.27 -1.02 -8.89
C THR A 268 -27.83 -1.50 -9.04
N GLU A 269 -27.40 -1.68 -10.28
CA GLU A 269 -26.02 -2.04 -10.63
C GLU A 269 -25.06 -0.93 -10.18
N VAL A 270 -24.39 -1.07 -9.02
CA VAL A 270 -23.34 -0.11 -8.63
C VAL A 270 -22.09 -0.45 -9.41
N SER A 271 -21.80 0.39 -10.40
CA SER A 271 -20.67 0.25 -11.31
C SER A 271 -19.44 1.04 -10.87
N ASP A 272 -19.53 1.81 -9.79
CA ASP A 272 -18.49 2.76 -9.37
C ASP A 272 -18.11 2.46 -7.91
N PRO A 273 -16.84 2.13 -7.62
CA PRO A 273 -16.36 1.95 -6.26
C PRO A 273 -16.69 3.11 -5.32
N GLU A 274 -16.61 4.35 -5.80
CA GLU A 274 -16.88 5.54 -5.00
C GLU A 274 -18.37 5.69 -4.66
N GLU A 275 -19.27 5.20 -5.52
CA GLU A 275 -20.70 5.13 -5.20
C GLU A 275 -21.00 4.04 -4.16
N LEU A 276 -20.29 2.90 -4.22
CA LEU A 276 -20.44 1.84 -3.21
C LEU A 276 -19.97 2.30 -1.84
N VAL A 277 -18.82 3.00 -1.80
CA VAL A 277 -18.32 3.65 -0.58
C VAL A 277 -19.38 4.58 0.01
N LYS A 278 -19.96 5.49 -0.80
CA LYS A 278 -21.04 6.41 -0.32
C LYS A 278 -22.24 5.68 0.27
N VAL A 279 -22.65 4.55 -0.30
CA VAL A 279 -23.75 3.73 0.24
C VAL A 279 -23.38 3.20 1.62
N TYR A 280 -22.16 2.71 1.81
CA TYR A 280 -21.69 2.23 3.12
C TYR A 280 -21.46 3.36 4.11
N GLU A 281 -20.96 4.53 3.69
CA GLU A 281 -20.88 5.71 4.55
C GLU A 281 -22.27 6.09 5.08
N ALA A 282 -23.28 6.13 4.21
CA ALA A 282 -24.64 6.46 4.60
C ALA A 282 -25.26 5.41 5.54
N ALA A 283 -24.99 4.12 5.31
CA ALA A 283 -25.46 3.04 6.16
C ALA A 283 -24.85 3.11 7.58
N LEU A 284 -23.56 3.41 7.68
CA LEU A 284 -22.82 3.45 8.95
C LEU A 284 -22.85 4.82 9.65
N ALA A 285 -23.24 5.89 8.96
CA ALA A 285 -23.27 7.26 9.51
C ALA A 285 -23.94 7.41 10.89
N PRO A 286 -25.06 6.72 11.22
CA PRO A 286 -25.67 6.84 12.55
C PRO A 286 -24.77 6.38 13.71
N LEU A 287 -23.77 5.55 13.43
CA LEU A 287 -22.87 4.98 14.45
C LEU A 287 -21.81 5.97 14.92
N GLY A 288 -21.46 6.98 14.11
CA GLY A 288 -20.42 7.94 14.47
C GLY A 288 -19.06 7.26 14.70
N ASP A 289 -18.48 7.48 15.88
CA ASP A 289 -17.17 6.93 16.26
C ASP A 289 -17.24 5.60 17.03
N ASP A 290 -18.41 4.94 17.06
CA ASP A 290 -18.57 3.64 17.73
C ASP A 290 -17.80 2.53 17.00
N ASP A 291 -17.39 1.49 17.72
CA ASP A 291 -16.66 0.35 17.14
C ASP A 291 -17.55 -0.49 16.23
N ILE A 292 -17.03 -0.89 15.06
CA ILE A 292 -17.78 -1.63 14.04
C ILE A 292 -16.99 -2.87 13.62
N LEU A 293 -17.64 -4.03 13.64
CA LEU A 293 -17.17 -5.26 13.02
C LEU A 293 -18.18 -5.72 11.98
N LEU A 294 -17.76 -5.87 10.73
CA LEU A 294 -18.56 -6.58 9.74
C LEU A 294 -18.49 -8.07 10.07
N THR A 295 -19.57 -8.65 10.59
CA THR A 295 -19.60 -10.05 11.01
C THR A 295 -19.84 -11.00 9.85
N GLU A 296 -20.31 -10.48 8.72
CA GLU A 296 -20.29 -11.17 7.43
C GLU A 296 -20.11 -10.19 6.25
N THR A 297 -19.17 -10.51 5.38
CA THR A 297 -19.04 -10.00 4.02
C THR A 297 -18.41 -11.08 3.14
N SER A 298 -18.60 -11.04 1.82
CA SER A 298 -17.87 -11.93 0.92
C SER A 298 -17.86 -11.39 -0.50
N LEU A 299 -17.12 -12.09 -1.37
CA LEU A 299 -17.09 -11.82 -2.79
C LEU A 299 -17.20 -13.11 -3.60
N SER A 300 -18.10 -13.11 -4.58
CA SER A 300 -18.21 -14.20 -5.56
C SER A 300 -17.05 -14.15 -6.54
N GLY A 301 -16.15 -15.13 -6.50
CA GLY A 301 -15.05 -15.30 -7.43
C GLY A 301 -15.50 -15.54 -8.88
N ALA A 302 -16.74 -15.97 -9.11
CA ALA A 302 -17.34 -16.10 -10.45
C ALA A 302 -17.48 -14.76 -11.19
N LEU A 303 -17.42 -13.66 -10.46
CA LEU A 303 -17.75 -12.32 -10.95
C LEU A 303 -16.53 -11.42 -11.15
N ILE A 304 -15.30 -11.92 -10.88
CA ILE A 304 -14.07 -11.13 -11.07
C ILE A 304 -13.71 -11.05 -12.56
N ASN A 305 -13.85 -12.17 -13.28
CA ASN A 305 -13.41 -12.29 -14.68
C ASN A 305 -14.56 -12.36 -15.70
N ASP A 306 -15.81 -12.46 -15.26
CA ASP A 306 -16.96 -12.41 -16.19
C ASP A 306 -17.41 -10.97 -16.42
N PHE A 307 -16.83 -10.36 -17.46
CA PHE A 307 -17.16 -8.99 -17.88
C PHE A 307 -18.61 -8.81 -18.31
N ASN A 308 -19.34 -9.90 -18.61
CA ASN A 308 -20.73 -9.85 -19.05
C ASN A 308 -21.75 -10.15 -17.92
N LEU A 309 -21.35 -10.81 -16.83
CA LEU A 309 -22.29 -11.37 -15.84
C LEU A 309 -22.30 -10.74 -14.44
N ALA A 310 -21.55 -9.67 -14.16
CA ALA A 310 -21.91 -8.77 -13.06
C ALA A 310 -21.33 -7.35 -13.20
N PRO A 311 -22.11 -6.33 -12.82
CA PRO A 311 -21.62 -4.96 -12.75
C PRO A 311 -20.52 -4.85 -11.68
N ASN A 312 -19.52 -4.04 -11.97
CA ASN A 312 -18.29 -3.55 -11.30
C ASN A 312 -18.15 -3.57 -9.75
N VAL A 313 -19.11 -4.10 -9.01
CA VAL A 313 -19.16 -4.30 -7.55
C VAL A 313 -17.96 -5.12 -7.03
N THR A 314 -17.46 -6.04 -7.83
CA THR A 314 -16.35 -6.92 -7.48
C THR A 314 -15.00 -6.20 -7.49
N ARG A 315 -14.80 -5.27 -8.44
CA ARG A 315 -13.59 -4.44 -8.56
C ARG A 315 -13.51 -3.39 -7.45
N ALA A 316 -14.68 -2.83 -7.11
CA ALA A 316 -14.84 -1.94 -5.97
C ALA A 316 -14.42 -2.54 -4.61
N MET A 317 -14.21 -3.85 -4.51
CA MET A 317 -13.96 -4.49 -3.23
C MET A 317 -12.62 -4.10 -2.61
N ALA A 318 -11.53 -4.00 -3.40
CA ALA A 318 -10.25 -3.52 -2.87
C ALA A 318 -10.41 -2.12 -2.25
N ARG A 319 -11.05 -1.22 -3.00
CA ARG A 319 -11.35 0.15 -2.56
C ARG A 319 -12.25 0.22 -1.33
N VAL A 320 -13.25 -0.65 -1.24
CA VAL A 320 -14.15 -0.72 -0.08
C VAL A 320 -13.42 -1.25 1.15
N GLN A 321 -12.51 -2.21 0.98
CA GLN A 321 -11.71 -2.76 2.08
C GLN A 321 -10.72 -1.73 2.62
N GLU A 322 -10.05 -0.99 1.74
CA GLU A 322 -9.26 0.20 2.10
C GLU A 322 -10.09 1.18 2.94
N TRP A 323 -11.31 1.50 2.49
CA TRP A 323 -12.22 2.40 3.20
C TRP A 323 -12.61 1.87 4.60
N PHE A 324 -12.84 0.56 4.73
CA PHE A 324 -13.09 -0.07 6.03
C PHE A 324 -11.85 0.03 6.94
N ALA A 325 -10.66 -0.26 6.41
CA ALA A 325 -9.40 -0.18 7.15
C ALA A 325 -9.12 1.25 7.66
N ASP A 326 -9.32 2.28 6.82
CA ASP A 326 -9.15 3.69 7.21
C ASP A 326 -10.04 4.14 8.39
N ARG A 327 -11.15 3.42 8.60
CA ARG A 327 -12.10 3.68 9.67
C ARG A 327 -11.92 2.72 10.84
N GLY A 328 -10.93 1.84 10.82
CA GLY A 328 -10.74 0.80 11.83
C GLY A 328 -11.95 -0.15 11.92
N VAL A 329 -12.66 -0.35 10.81
CA VAL A 329 -13.77 -1.31 10.72
C VAL A 329 -13.19 -2.70 10.53
N GLY A 330 -13.41 -3.59 11.49
CA GLY A 330 -12.97 -4.99 11.37
C GLY A 330 -13.81 -5.75 10.35
N THR A 331 -13.27 -6.83 9.78
CA THR A 331 -13.98 -7.63 8.77
C THR A 331 -13.97 -9.12 9.08
N THR A 332 -15.12 -9.75 8.83
CA THR A 332 -15.30 -11.21 8.88
C THR A 332 -15.72 -11.70 7.51
N TRP A 333 -14.90 -12.56 6.91
CA TRP A 333 -15.21 -13.15 5.62
C TRP A 333 -16.13 -14.35 5.76
N PHE A 334 -17.25 -14.32 5.05
CA PHE A 334 -18.22 -15.39 4.97
C PHE A 334 -17.79 -16.44 3.94
N SER A 335 -17.65 -17.69 4.36
CA SER A 335 -17.03 -18.74 3.53
C SER A 335 -17.99 -19.51 2.60
N GLY A 336 -19.28 -19.18 2.51
CA GLY A 336 -20.27 -19.81 1.60
C GLY A 336 -20.56 -21.32 1.82
N ALA A 337 -21.83 -21.70 2.05
CA ALA A 337 -22.24 -23.10 2.31
C ALA A 337 -22.63 -23.89 1.04
N GLU A 338 -22.77 -23.20 -0.08
CA GLU A 338 -23.20 -23.80 -1.34
C GLU A 338 -21.98 -23.97 -2.22
N ALA A 339 -21.89 -25.08 -2.97
CA ALA A 339 -20.82 -25.27 -3.93
C ALA A 339 -20.85 -24.17 -5.01
N GLY A 340 -20.23 -23.02 -4.74
CA GLY A 340 -20.23 -21.85 -5.62
C GLY A 340 -19.68 -20.56 -4.98
N ALA A 341 -19.21 -19.68 -5.87
CA ALA A 341 -18.91 -18.26 -5.70
C ALA A 341 -17.89 -17.83 -4.61
N SER A 342 -18.09 -18.07 -3.31
CA SER A 342 -17.37 -17.33 -2.25
C SER A 342 -16.57 -18.17 -1.25
N SER A 343 -16.37 -19.47 -1.51
CA SER A 343 -15.68 -20.34 -0.55
C SER A 343 -14.16 -20.17 -0.55
N LEU A 344 -13.64 -19.57 0.52
CA LEU A 344 -12.20 -19.44 0.77
C LEU A 344 -11.52 -20.80 0.83
N VAL A 345 -12.11 -21.74 1.57
CA VAL A 345 -11.51 -23.04 1.84
C VAL A 345 -12.59 -24.10 2.00
N ALA A 346 -12.39 -25.26 1.37
CA ALA A 346 -13.05 -26.52 1.73
C ALA A 346 -12.00 -27.56 2.12
N VAL A 347 -12.38 -28.52 2.94
CA VAL A 347 -11.50 -29.65 3.28
C VAL A 347 -11.96 -30.89 2.53
N ASP A 348 -11.04 -31.47 1.75
CA ASP A 348 -11.21 -32.79 1.15
C ASP A 348 -11.10 -33.88 2.22
N THR A 349 -11.75 -35.01 1.97
CA THR A 349 -11.53 -36.25 2.71
C THR A 349 -10.04 -36.58 2.80
N GLY A 350 -9.48 -36.52 4.01
CA GLY A 350 -8.04 -36.70 4.26
C GLY A 350 -7.27 -35.41 4.62
N ALA A 351 -7.97 -34.36 5.07
CA ALA A 351 -7.39 -33.13 5.65
C ALA A 351 -6.51 -32.31 4.68
N LYS A 352 -6.74 -32.41 3.37
CA LYS A 352 -6.14 -31.51 2.38
C LYS A 352 -7.10 -30.36 2.09
N LEU A 353 -6.65 -29.14 2.26
CA LEU A 353 -7.47 -27.96 1.99
C LEU A 353 -7.52 -27.73 0.47
N ARG A 354 -8.71 -27.41 -0.01
CA ARG A 354 -9.00 -26.95 -1.37
C ARG A 354 -9.35 -25.48 -1.27
N TYR A 355 -8.62 -24.65 -2.00
CA TYR A 355 -9.04 -23.28 -2.20
C TYR A 355 -10.02 -23.31 -3.36
N LEU A 356 -11.30 -23.17 -3.03
CA LEU A 356 -12.35 -23.33 -4.02
C LEU A 356 -12.48 -22.10 -4.92
N HIS A 357 -11.92 -20.95 -4.53
CA HIS A 357 -11.90 -19.72 -5.33
C HIS A 357 -10.68 -18.86 -4.99
N GLN A 358 -9.66 -18.87 -5.86
CA GLN A 358 -8.45 -18.05 -5.69
C GLN A 358 -8.74 -16.55 -5.67
N HIS A 359 -9.64 -16.11 -6.55
CA HIS A 359 -10.13 -14.76 -6.65
C HIS A 359 -10.74 -14.24 -5.33
N SER A 360 -11.69 -14.97 -4.72
CA SER A 360 -12.25 -14.59 -3.42
C SER A 360 -11.22 -14.63 -2.29
N LEU A 361 -10.27 -15.57 -2.35
CA LEU A 361 -9.15 -15.64 -1.40
C LEU A 361 -8.26 -14.39 -1.48
N ALA A 362 -7.93 -13.95 -2.70
CA ALA A 362 -7.09 -12.79 -2.94
C ALA A 362 -7.66 -11.53 -2.27
N PHE A 363 -8.95 -11.26 -2.46
CA PHE A 363 -9.61 -10.10 -1.84
C PHE A 363 -9.83 -10.26 -0.32
N ALA A 364 -10.07 -11.47 0.18
CA ALA A 364 -10.16 -11.67 1.63
C ALA A 364 -8.84 -11.36 2.32
N LEU A 365 -7.73 -11.85 1.75
CA LEU A 365 -6.39 -11.59 2.26
C LEU A 365 -5.97 -10.12 2.08
N ASN A 366 -6.44 -9.43 1.03
CA ASN A 366 -6.30 -7.98 0.91
C ASN A 366 -6.93 -7.28 2.12
N ALA A 367 -8.20 -7.57 2.43
CA ALA A 367 -8.87 -7.00 3.61
C ALA A 367 -8.10 -7.24 4.91
N PHE A 368 -7.43 -8.39 5.02
CA PHE A 368 -6.71 -8.81 6.23
C PHE A 368 -5.29 -8.25 6.34
N SER A 369 -4.77 -7.61 5.30
CA SER A 369 -3.38 -7.11 5.24
C SER A 369 -3.26 -5.59 5.28
N LEU A 370 -4.36 -4.85 5.15
CA LEU A 370 -4.41 -3.38 5.15
C LEU A 370 -4.12 -2.69 6.50
N ASP A 371 -3.86 -3.43 7.58
CA ASP A 371 -3.71 -2.88 8.94
C ASP A 371 -2.26 -2.89 9.46
N ASP A 372 -2.04 -2.21 10.60
CA ASP A 372 -0.76 -1.95 11.24
C ASP A 372 0.18 -3.16 11.28
N ALA A 373 1.40 -2.92 10.81
CA ALA A 373 2.43 -3.93 10.69
C ALA A 373 2.72 -4.65 12.03
N PRO A 374 2.88 -5.98 12.02
CA PRO A 374 3.37 -6.70 13.18
C PRO A 374 4.70 -6.11 13.66
N ARG A 375 4.92 -6.04 14.97
CA ARG A 375 6.15 -5.47 15.55
C ARG A 375 7.41 -6.10 14.92
N GLY A 376 8.16 -5.28 14.18
CA GLY A 376 9.39 -5.70 13.52
C GLY A 376 9.36 -5.61 11.99
N HIS A 377 8.18 -5.42 11.40
CA HIS A 377 7.95 -5.31 9.94
C HIS A 377 7.62 -3.89 9.52
N GLY A 378 8.48 -2.94 9.89
CA GLY A 378 8.27 -1.50 9.64
C GLY A 378 9.39 -0.86 8.82
N GLY A 379 10.20 -1.67 8.14
CA GLY A 379 11.35 -1.22 7.35
C GLY A 379 11.50 -2.06 6.10
N ALA A 380 12.29 -1.58 5.13
CA ALA A 380 12.45 -2.22 3.83
C ALA A 380 12.97 -3.68 3.90
N GLU A 381 12.13 -4.61 3.46
CA GLU A 381 12.34 -6.05 3.51
C GLU A 381 12.39 -6.65 2.10
N ARG A 382 12.98 -7.86 2.00
CA ARG A 382 12.89 -8.67 0.79
C ARG A 382 12.25 -9.99 1.16
N ILE A 383 11.08 -10.27 0.58
CA ILE A 383 10.20 -11.35 0.98
C ILE A 383 9.93 -12.23 -0.23
N ASP A 384 10.42 -13.47 -0.19
CA ASP A 384 10.07 -14.49 -1.17
C ASP A 384 8.76 -15.18 -0.74
N ALA A 385 7.85 -15.41 -1.69
CA ALA A 385 6.55 -15.99 -1.41
C ALA A 385 6.64 -17.43 -0.85
N GLU A 386 5.95 -17.69 0.25
CA GLU A 386 5.87 -19.02 0.85
C GLU A 386 4.81 -19.86 0.12
N VAL A 387 5.21 -20.99 -0.45
CA VAL A 387 4.31 -21.85 -1.24
C VAL A 387 3.62 -22.89 -0.38
N VAL A 388 2.29 -22.82 -0.35
CA VAL A 388 1.41 -23.84 0.22
C VAL A 388 0.86 -24.72 -0.89
N THR A 389 0.84 -26.05 -0.68
CA THR A 389 0.20 -26.96 -1.63
C THR A 389 -1.31 -26.73 -1.65
N ALA A 390 -1.83 -26.38 -2.82
CA ALA A 390 -3.20 -25.95 -3.03
C ALA A 390 -3.82 -26.70 -4.21
N ARG A 391 -5.14 -26.88 -4.18
CA ARG A 391 -5.93 -27.10 -5.39
C ARG A 391 -6.75 -25.84 -5.60
N LEU A 392 -6.37 -25.06 -6.59
CA LEU A 392 -7.01 -23.79 -6.94
C LEU A 392 -8.05 -24.08 -8.02
N ARG A 393 -9.26 -23.57 -7.82
CA ARG A 393 -10.28 -23.59 -8.87
C ARG A 393 -10.14 -22.31 -9.67
N ASN A 394 -10.02 -22.46 -10.97
CA ASN A 394 -10.13 -21.33 -11.89
C ASN A 394 -11.59 -21.25 -12.34
N GLU A 395 -12.15 -20.05 -12.34
CA GLU A 395 -13.43 -19.82 -13.00
C GLU A 395 -13.08 -19.14 -14.31
N ASP A 396 -12.93 -19.97 -15.35
CA ASP A 396 -12.63 -19.49 -16.69
C ASP A 396 -13.67 -18.45 -17.13
N TYR A 397 -13.21 -17.49 -17.93
CA TYR A 397 -13.98 -16.49 -18.69
C TYR A 397 -15.18 -17.04 -19.50
N ASP A 398 -15.37 -18.36 -19.54
CA ASP A 398 -16.41 -19.06 -20.30
C ASP A 398 -17.38 -19.90 -19.45
N GLY A 399 -17.32 -19.75 -18.11
CA GLY A 399 -18.23 -20.43 -17.18
C GLY A 399 -17.91 -21.91 -16.96
N LYS A 400 -16.69 -22.37 -17.29
CA LYS A 400 -16.23 -23.72 -16.95
C LYS A 400 -15.57 -23.77 -15.57
N LEU A 401 -16.00 -24.78 -14.80
CA LEU A 401 -15.46 -25.11 -13.48
C LEU A 401 -14.20 -25.98 -13.63
N SER A 402 -13.11 -25.42 -14.14
CA SER A 402 -11.82 -26.11 -14.25
C SER A 402 -11.02 -25.95 -12.95
N MET A 403 -10.18 -26.94 -12.65
CA MET A 403 -9.13 -26.75 -11.65
C MET A 403 -7.94 -26.15 -12.37
N ASP A 404 -7.27 -25.22 -11.72
CA ASP A 404 -5.99 -24.75 -12.18
C ASP A 404 -5.03 -25.95 -12.29
N THR A 405 -4.17 -25.88 -13.30
CA THR A 405 -3.08 -26.83 -13.49
C THR A 405 -1.98 -26.65 -12.44
N VAL A 406 -1.92 -25.47 -11.82
CA VAL A 406 -0.97 -25.12 -10.76
C VAL A 406 -1.40 -25.71 -9.41
N GLY A 407 -0.44 -26.32 -8.72
CA GLY A 407 -0.65 -27.02 -7.44
C GLY A 407 -0.17 -26.28 -6.20
N GLY A 408 0.24 -25.02 -6.34
CA GLY A 408 0.81 -24.18 -5.29
C GLY A 408 0.12 -22.82 -5.22
N ALA A 409 -0.04 -22.30 -4.01
CA ALA A 409 -0.41 -20.92 -3.73
C ALA A 409 0.75 -20.26 -2.99
N GLY A 410 1.36 -19.23 -3.57
CA GLY A 410 2.48 -18.49 -2.96
C GLY A 410 1.97 -17.26 -2.22
N PHE A 411 2.37 -17.05 -0.97
CA PHE A 411 1.93 -15.88 -0.18
C PHE A 411 3.10 -15.02 0.27
N ALA A 412 2.99 -13.69 0.13
CA ALA A 412 3.90 -12.72 0.75
C ALA A 412 3.14 -11.47 1.21
N PHE A 413 3.56 -10.90 2.33
CA PHE A 413 2.96 -9.72 2.95
C PHE A 413 4.09 -8.78 3.41
N GLY A 414 4.17 -7.55 2.89
CA GLY A 414 5.20 -6.57 3.28
C GLY A 414 4.86 -5.84 4.57
N TYR A 415 3.58 -5.51 4.76
CA TYR A 415 3.03 -4.75 5.89
C TYR A 415 3.50 -3.30 5.94
N GLY A 416 4.78 -3.02 6.19
CA GLY A 416 5.26 -1.67 6.42
C GLY A 416 6.73 -1.47 6.09
N GLY A 417 7.04 -0.45 5.30
CA GLY A 417 8.37 -0.24 4.73
C GLY A 417 8.31 -0.30 3.21
N ALA A 418 9.42 0.02 2.54
CA ALA A 418 9.51 -0.14 1.07
C ALA A 418 10.06 -1.55 0.78
N ASP A 419 9.17 -2.50 0.60
CA ASP A 419 9.44 -3.92 0.54
C ASP A 419 9.61 -4.42 -0.89
N THR A 420 10.28 -5.54 -1.06
CA THR A 420 10.37 -6.26 -2.33
C THR A 420 9.80 -7.65 -2.16
N LEU A 421 8.61 -7.88 -2.73
CA LEU A 421 7.90 -9.14 -2.70
C LEU A 421 8.12 -9.90 -4.01
N GLN A 422 8.59 -11.14 -3.90
CA GLN A 422 8.90 -12.00 -5.04
C GLN A 422 8.03 -13.25 -5.03
N GLY A 423 7.18 -13.37 -6.05
CA GLY A 423 6.37 -14.55 -6.34
C GLY A 423 7.22 -15.78 -6.64
N ALA A 424 6.67 -16.95 -6.32
CA ALA A 424 7.29 -18.25 -6.52
C ALA A 424 6.84 -18.87 -7.85
N ALA A 425 7.78 -19.47 -8.58
CA ALA A 425 7.48 -20.17 -9.83
C ALA A 425 6.66 -21.45 -9.59
N GLY A 426 5.70 -21.73 -10.48
CA GLY A 426 4.84 -22.92 -10.37
C GLY A 426 3.78 -22.81 -9.28
N ALA A 427 3.39 -21.58 -8.94
CA ALA A 427 2.39 -21.22 -7.96
C ALA A 427 1.64 -19.98 -8.45
N ASN A 428 0.35 -19.90 -8.13
CA ASN A 428 -0.40 -18.65 -8.26
C ASN A 428 -0.08 -17.83 -7.00
N ASN A 429 0.44 -16.62 -7.17
CA ASN A 429 0.96 -15.82 -6.07
C ASN A 429 -0.07 -14.81 -5.57
N PHE A 430 -0.05 -14.55 -4.26
CA PHE A 430 -0.91 -13.62 -3.56
C PHE A 430 0.02 -12.69 -2.76
N LEU A 431 0.35 -11.55 -3.35
CA LEU A 431 1.32 -10.60 -2.80
C LEU A 431 0.60 -9.31 -2.37
N TYR A 432 0.91 -8.85 -1.16
CA TYR A 432 0.31 -7.66 -0.54
C TYR A 432 1.43 -6.76 -0.03
N GLY A 433 1.58 -5.57 -0.62
CA GLY A 433 2.63 -4.61 -0.28
C GLY A 433 2.49 -4.13 1.17
N GLY A 434 1.39 -3.43 1.44
CA GLY A 434 1.15 -2.83 2.75
C GLY A 434 1.35 -1.34 2.65
N ARG A 435 2.06 -0.76 3.61
CA ARG A 435 2.44 0.66 3.59
C ARG A 435 3.88 0.83 3.15
N GLY A 436 4.10 1.62 2.11
CA GLY A 436 5.42 2.03 1.64
C GLY A 436 5.51 1.85 0.13
N ASP A 437 6.61 2.29 -0.48
CA ASP A 437 6.71 2.11 -1.94
C ASP A 437 7.25 0.72 -2.21
N ASP A 438 6.36 -0.23 -2.49
CA ASP A 438 6.69 -1.63 -2.60
C ASP A 438 6.95 -2.06 -4.05
N LEU A 439 7.85 -3.04 -4.19
CA LEU A 439 8.08 -3.74 -5.46
C LEU A 439 7.48 -5.14 -5.37
N LEU A 440 6.35 -5.33 -6.03
CA LEU A 440 5.69 -6.63 -6.15
C LEU A 440 6.03 -7.25 -7.51
N ARG A 441 6.59 -8.45 -7.50
CA ARG A 441 6.87 -9.21 -8.73
C ARG A 441 6.21 -10.58 -8.67
N GLY A 442 5.29 -10.83 -9.60
CA GLY A 442 4.72 -12.15 -9.87
C GLY A 442 5.74 -13.13 -10.49
N ALA A 443 5.21 -14.16 -11.14
CA ALA A 443 5.92 -15.30 -11.69
C ALA A 443 5.31 -15.71 -13.06
N GLY A 444 5.23 -17.01 -13.36
CA GLY A 444 4.88 -17.49 -14.69
C GLY A 444 3.41 -17.91 -14.86
N ASP A 445 2.64 -17.83 -13.78
CA ASP A 445 1.29 -18.36 -13.64
C ASP A 445 0.34 -17.22 -13.22
N GLU A 446 -0.92 -17.48 -12.89
CA GLU A 446 -1.87 -16.41 -12.53
C GLU A 446 -1.54 -15.79 -11.16
N ASP A 447 -1.21 -14.51 -11.13
CA ASP A 447 -0.84 -13.81 -9.90
C ASP A 447 -1.84 -12.73 -9.48
N PHE A 448 -1.94 -12.54 -8.16
CA PHE A 448 -2.81 -11.61 -7.47
C PHE A 448 -1.94 -10.64 -6.66
N LEU A 449 -1.82 -9.41 -7.14
CA LEU A 449 -0.86 -8.44 -6.64
C LEU A 449 -1.57 -7.17 -6.19
N PHE A 450 -1.43 -6.82 -4.91
CA PHE A 450 -2.04 -5.64 -4.30
C PHE A 450 -0.93 -4.77 -3.70
N GLY A 451 -0.72 -3.57 -4.25
CA GLY A 451 0.23 -2.59 -3.71
C GLY A 451 -0.22 -2.08 -2.33
N GLN A 452 -1.47 -1.61 -2.29
CA GLN A 452 -2.19 -1.08 -1.13
C GLN A 452 -1.93 0.41 -0.87
N ASP A 453 -0.92 0.79 -0.11
CA ASP A 453 -0.65 2.18 0.29
C ASP A 453 0.70 2.67 -0.23
N ASP A 454 0.74 3.93 -0.66
CA ASP A 454 1.91 4.63 -1.20
C ASP A 454 2.24 4.21 -2.66
N ALA A 455 3.38 4.64 -3.21
CA ALA A 455 3.63 4.54 -4.65
C ALA A 455 4.29 3.20 -5.01
N ASP A 456 3.49 2.25 -5.47
CA ASP A 456 3.92 0.87 -5.68
C ASP A 456 4.34 0.58 -7.12
N THR A 457 5.26 -0.37 -7.27
CA THR A 457 5.62 -0.96 -8.56
C THR A 457 5.20 -2.42 -8.59
N ILE A 458 4.22 -2.71 -9.45
CA ILE A 458 3.61 -4.02 -9.55
C ILE A 458 3.90 -4.64 -10.92
N MET A 459 4.50 -5.82 -10.94
CA MET A 459 4.90 -6.52 -12.16
C MET A 459 4.33 -7.94 -12.20
N GLY A 460 3.30 -8.18 -13.04
CA GLY A 460 2.66 -9.49 -13.22
C GLY A 460 3.61 -10.56 -13.78
N GLN A 461 4.42 -10.17 -14.78
CA GLN A 461 5.32 -11.02 -15.56
C GLN A 461 4.62 -11.76 -16.70
N SER A 462 4.27 -13.03 -16.54
CA SER A 462 3.53 -13.77 -17.56
C SER A 462 2.46 -14.59 -16.88
N GLY A 463 1.26 -14.64 -17.43
CA GLY A 463 0.11 -15.17 -16.71
C GLY A 463 -1.14 -14.41 -17.15
N ASN A 464 -2.27 -14.68 -16.52
CA ASN A 464 -3.40 -13.77 -16.60
C ASN A 464 -3.51 -13.14 -15.22
N ASP A 465 -2.83 -12.02 -15.04
CA ASP A 465 -2.55 -11.48 -13.72
C ASP A 465 -3.58 -10.42 -13.31
N LEU A 466 -3.76 -10.28 -12.01
CA LEU A 466 -4.65 -9.32 -11.39
C LEU A 466 -3.81 -8.34 -10.55
N LEU A 467 -3.69 -7.10 -11.00
CA LEU A 467 -2.86 -6.06 -10.40
C LEU A 467 -3.73 -4.91 -9.88
N PHE A 468 -3.60 -4.60 -8.60
CA PHE A 468 -4.26 -3.50 -7.90
C PHE A 468 -3.21 -2.58 -7.28
N GLY A 469 -3.12 -1.33 -7.74
CA GLY A 469 -2.24 -0.30 -7.19
C GLY A 469 -2.66 0.04 -5.77
N GLY A 470 -3.83 0.67 -5.62
CA GLY A 470 -4.40 1.00 -4.32
C GLY A 470 -4.44 2.50 -4.13
N ARG A 471 -3.80 3.03 -3.09
CA ARG A 471 -3.63 4.47 -2.87
C ARG A 471 -2.19 4.84 -3.18
N GLY A 472 -1.96 5.81 -4.04
CA GLY A 472 -0.61 6.25 -4.41
C GLY A 472 -0.49 6.46 -5.90
N ASP A 473 0.68 6.90 -6.35
CA ASP A 473 0.97 7.06 -7.77
C ASP A 473 1.64 5.76 -8.26
N ASP A 474 0.85 4.79 -8.70
CA ASP A 474 1.32 3.42 -8.89
C ASP A 474 1.83 3.14 -10.31
N LEU A 475 2.77 2.19 -10.46
CA LEU A 475 3.16 1.60 -11.73
C LEU A 475 2.65 0.16 -11.82
N LEU A 476 1.74 -0.10 -12.75
CA LEU A 476 1.20 -1.42 -13.03
C LEU A 476 1.68 -1.93 -14.38
N ARG A 477 2.45 -3.03 -14.38
CA ARG A 477 2.91 -3.73 -15.58
C ARG A 477 2.37 -5.15 -15.57
N GLY A 478 1.32 -5.42 -16.37
CA GLY A 478 0.75 -6.77 -16.55
C GLY A 478 1.79 -7.75 -17.08
N GLY A 479 2.28 -7.47 -18.29
CA GLY A 479 3.30 -8.28 -18.93
C GLY A 479 2.70 -9.14 -20.02
N ALA A 480 3.02 -10.44 -20.05
CA ALA A 480 2.57 -11.34 -21.10
C ALA A 480 1.35 -12.15 -20.67
N GLY A 481 0.21 -11.90 -21.31
CA GLY A 481 -0.99 -12.72 -21.19
C GLY A 481 -2.22 -11.86 -21.18
N ARG A 482 -3.22 -12.16 -20.36
CA ARG A 482 -4.43 -11.33 -20.25
C ARG A 482 -4.57 -10.77 -18.86
N ASP A 483 -4.06 -9.56 -18.68
CA ASP A 483 -3.91 -8.97 -17.36
C ASP A 483 -5.02 -7.95 -17.07
N THR A 484 -5.42 -7.85 -15.81
CA THR A 484 -6.36 -6.84 -15.32
C THR A 484 -5.62 -5.89 -14.39
N LEU A 485 -5.67 -4.60 -14.71
CA LEU A 485 -4.94 -3.53 -14.04
C LEU A 485 -5.94 -2.52 -13.47
N GLU A 486 -5.85 -2.25 -12.18
CA GLU A 486 -6.63 -1.24 -11.47
C GLU A 486 -5.68 -0.32 -10.70
N GLY A 487 -5.61 0.95 -11.09
CA GLY A 487 -4.67 1.90 -10.48
C GLY A 487 -5.09 2.29 -9.06
N GLY A 488 -6.38 2.52 -8.85
CA GLY A 488 -6.93 2.91 -7.56
C GLY A 488 -6.96 4.44 -7.44
N GLY A 489 -6.17 5.04 -6.56
CA GLY A 489 -6.22 6.45 -6.20
C GLY A 489 -4.87 7.14 -6.32
N GLY A 490 -4.70 8.01 -7.31
CA GLY A 490 -3.46 8.75 -7.54
C GLY A 490 -3.27 8.98 -9.03
N ALA A 491 -2.05 9.36 -9.43
CA ALA A 491 -1.66 9.54 -10.82
C ALA A 491 -0.94 8.30 -11.34
N ASP A 492 -1.71 7.32 -11.82
CA ASP A 492 -1.22 5.97 -12.06
C ASP A 492 -0.60 5.79 -13.45
N ARG A 493 0.32 4.83 -13.58
CA ARG A 493 0.98 4.47 -14.84
C ARG A 493 0.68 3.03 -15.20
N PHE A 494 0.00 2.85 -16.31
CA PHE A 494 -0.33 1.54 -16.85
C PHE A 494 0.62 1.19 -18.00
N ASP A 495 1.45 0.16 -17.81
CA ASP A 495 2.28 -0.44 -18.86
C ASP A 495 1.54 -1.61 -19.51
N ALA A 496 0.87 -1.29 -20.60
CA ALA A 496 0.17 -2.23 -21.47
C ALA A 496 1.00 -2.54 -22.72
N SER A 497 2.33 -2.67 -22.61
CA SER A 497 3.26 -2.82 -23.75
C SER A 497 3.48 -4.25 -24.25
N SER A 498 3.02 -5.24 -23.48
CA SER A 498 2.99 -6.66 -23.83
C SER A 498 1.61 -7.24 -23.49
N GLY A 499 1.29 -8.46 -23.92
CA GLY A 499 -0.01 -9.07 -23.59
C GLY A 499 -1.25 -8.35 -24.15
N SER A 500 -2.40 -8.74 -23.63
CA SER A 500 -3.73 -8.15 -23.85
C SER A 500 -4.25 -7.65 -22.50
N ASP A 501 -4.15 -6.35 -22.24
CA ASP A 501 -4.45 -5.80 -20.92
C ASP A 501 -5.84 -5.15 -20.84
N LEU A 502 -6.43 -5.23 -19.66
CA LEU A 502 -7.64 -4.53 -19.27
C LEU A 502 -7.33 -3.53 -18.16
N VAL A 503 -7.50 -2.24 -18.42
CA VAL A 503 -7.42 -1.18 -17.43
C VAL A 503 -8.85 -0.80 -16.99
N THR A 504 -9.13 -0.91 -15.70
CA THR A 504 -10.50 -0.86 -15.18
C THR A 504 -10.98 0.53 -14.76
N ASP A 505 -10.06 1.43 -14.45
CA ASP A 505 -10.35 2.69 -13.75
C ASP A 505 -9.56 3.91 -14.25
N PHE A 506 -9.11 3.91 -15.50
CA PHE A 506 -8.29 5.00 -16.06
C PHE A 506 -8.92 6.42 -15.93
N ARG A 507 -8.22 7.33 -15.24
CA ARG A 507 -8.58 8.73 -14.95
C ARG A 507 -7.48 9.70 -15.38
N GLN A 508 -7.57 10.19 -16.61
CA GLN A 508 -6.65 11.24 -17.11
C GLN A 508 -6.66 12.51 -16.23
N ASP A 509 -7.78 12.82 -15.58
CA ASP A 509 -7.94 13.97 -14.69
C ASP A 509 -7.25 13.79 -13.33
N ALA A 510 -7.04 12.55 -12.88
CA ALA A 510 -6.22 12.23 -11.71
C ALA A 510 -4.72 12.26 -12.03
N GLY A 511 -4.35 12.10 -13.30
CA GLY A 511 -2.97 12.13 -13.76
C GLY A 511 -2.57 10.90 -14.57
N ASP A 512 -3.47 9.92 -14.67
CA ASP A 512 -3.15 8.60 -15.21
C ASP A 512 -2.54 8.65 -16.62
N ARG A 513 -1.57 7.77 -16.83
CA ARG A 513 -0.80 7.63 -18.05
C ARG A 513 -0.81 6.18 -18.53
N LEU A 514 -0.80 6.01 -19.84
CA LEU A 514 -0.84 4.71 -20.51
C LEU A 514 0.35 4.57 -21.46
N TYR A 515 1.15 3.53 -21.25
CA TYR A 515 2.22 3.12 -22.14
C TYR A 515 1.77 1.90 -22.96
N LEU A 516 1.65 2.06 -24.28
CA LEU A 516 1.18 1.00 -25.19
C LEU A 516 2.32 0.20 -25.85
N GLY A 517 3.56 0.67 -25.73
CA GLY A 517 4.70 0.12 -26.47
C GLY A 517 4.45 0.00 -27.98
N ARG A 518 4.93 -1.10 -28.58
CA ARG A 518 4.56 -1.57 -29.94
C ARG A 518 4.69 -0.55 -31.10
N GLY A 519 5.54 0.47 -30.92
CA GLY A 519 5.93 1.42 -31.97
C GLY A 519 4.87 2.45 -32.35
N TYR A 520 3.89 2.75 -31.48
CA TYR A 520 2.99 3.88 -31.70
C TYR A 520 3.76 5.20 -31.74
N SER A 521 3.55 5.99 -32.80
CA SER A 521 4.30 7.25 -32.98
C SER A 521 3.64 8.46 -32.33
N ASP A 522 2.31 8.47 -32.25
CA ASP A 522 1.52 9.55 -31.65
C ASP A 522 0.06 9.12 -31.41
N TRP A 523 -0.74 10.03 -30.86
CA TRP A 523 -2.18 9.84 -30.66
C TRP A 523 -2.95 9.57 -31.97
N SER A 524 -2.47 10.07 -33.11
CA SER A 524 -3.12 9.83 -34.40
C SER A 524 -2.94 8.37 -34.84
N ASP A 525 -1.77 7.78 -34.63
CA ASP A 525 -1.53 6.35 -34.88
C ASP A 525 -2.42 5.48 -33.97
N VAL A 526 -2.49 5.78 -32.67
CA VAL A 526 -3.37 5.06 -31.74
C VAL A 526 -4.83 5.09 -32.20
N LYS A 527 -5.34 6.26 -32.59
CA LYS A 527 -6.71 6.39 -33.12
C LYS A 527 -6.99 5.53 -34.36
N THR A 528 -5.98 5.19 -35.17
CA THR A 528 -6.20 4.33 -36.34
C THR A 528 -6.51 2.88 -35.97
N ARG A 529 -6.13 2.47 -34.76
CA ARG A 529 -6.30 1.11 -34.22
C ARG A 529 -7.30 1.05 -33.07
N MET A 530 -7.86 2.20 -32.71
CA MET A 530 -8.83 2.36 -31.63
C MET A 530 -10.25 2.16 -32.15
N SER A 531 -11.04 1.41 -31.39
CA SER A 531 -12.47 1.22 -31.56
C SER A 531 -13.20 1.43 -30.23
N PHE A 532 -14.53 1.44 -30.27
CA PHE A 532 -15.36 1.53 -29.07
C PHE A 532 -16.27 0.30 -28.98
N GLY A 533 -16.29 -0.32 -27.81
CA GLY A 533 -17.04 -1.55 -27.52
C GLY A 533 -17.86 -1.43 -26.24
N ALA A 534 -18.74 -2.41 -26.03
CA ALA A 534 -19.41 -2.66 -24.76
C ALA A 534 -18.86 -3.97 -24.21
N VAL A 535 -17.58 -3.95 -23.82
CA VAL A 535 -16.84 -5.12 -23.32
C VAL A 535 -17.43 -5.57 -21.99
N ASP A 536 -17.90 -4.62 -21.18
CA ASP A 536 -18.61 -4.88 -19.92
C ASP A 536 -20.12 -5.19 -20.09
N GLY A 537 -20.59 -5.33 -21.33
CA GLY A 537 -21.99 -5.61 -21.65
C GLY A 537 -22.96 -4.43 -21.42
N LYS A 538 -22.49 -3.23 -21.04
CA LYS A 538 -23.35 -2.07 -20.77
C LYS A 538 -23.45 -1.14 -21.97
N ALA A 539 -22.57 -0.14 -22.05
CA ALA A 539 -22.59 0.89 -23.07
C ALA A 539 -21.37 0.76 -23.99
N ALA A 540 -21.47 1.30 -25.21
CA ALA A 540 -20.35 1.29 -26.15
C ALA A 540 -19.37 2.46 -25.86
N ASP A 541 -18.87 2.50 -24.63
CA ASP A 541 -17.98 3.53 -24.07
C ASP A 541 -16.64 2.98 -23.54
N ASP A 542 -16.37 1.69 -23.76
CA ASP A 542 -15.04 1.12 -23.57
C ASP A 542 -14.16 1.44 -24.78
N VAL A 543 -12.90 1.76 -24.52
CA VAL A 543 -11.88 2.00 -25.55
C VAL A 543 -11.13 0.71 -25.79
N VAL A 544 -11.16 0.20 -27.03
CA VAL A 544 -10.43 -1.01 -27.41
C VAL A 544 -9.36 -0.65 -28.44
N ILE A 545 -8.09 -0.86 -28.11
CA ILE A 545 -6.95 -0.62 -28.98
C ILE A 545 -6.41 -1.96 -29.43
N THR A 546 -6.65 -2.34 -30.69
CA THR A 546 -6.14 -3.61 -31.24
C THR A 546 -4.73 -3.41 -31.80
N HIS A 547 -3.77 -4.14 -31.27
CA HIS A 547 -2.37 -4.05 -31.63
C HIS A 547 -2.05 -4.81 -32.93
N ALA A 548 -0.87 -4.54 -33.50
CA ALA A 548 -0.46 -5.14 -34.78
C ALA A 548 -0.23 -6.66 -34.69
N ASP A 549 0.09 -7.17 -33.51
CA ASP A 549 0.23 -8.60 -33.20
C ASP A 549 -1.13 -9.30 -32.91
N GLY A 550 -2.23 -8.54 -32.90
CA GLY A 550 -3.57 -9.03 -32.61
C GLY A 550 -3.97 -9.04 -31.13
N THR A 551 -3.08 -8.62 -30.23
CA THR A 551 -3.42 -8.37 -28.83
C THR A 551 -4.26 -7.09 -28.69
N GLU A 552 -4.87 -6.86 -27.52
CA GLU A 552 -5.78 -5.73 -27.28
C GLU A 552 -5.48 -5.08 -25.94
N THR A 553 -5.36 -3.74 -25.91
CA THR A 553 -5.49 -2.95 -24.67
C THR A 553 -6.92 -2.42 -24.58
N ILE A 554 -7.60 -2.67 -23.47
CA ILE A 554 -8.97 -2.24 -23.21
C ILE A 554 -8.97 -1.28 -22.03
N LEU A 555 -9.59 -0.10 -22.17
CA LEU A 555 -9.83 0.83 -21.07
C LEU A 555 -11.34 0.96 -20.86
N LEU A 556 -11.81 0.52 -19.69
CA LEU A 556 -13.24 0.54 -19.37
C LEU A 556 -13.77 1.95 -19.19
N ASN A 557 -14.96 2.23 -19.72
CA ASN A 557 -15.66 3.53 -19.55
C ASN A 557 -14.79 4.76 -19.89
N ALA A 558 -13.79 4.60 -20.77
CA ALA A 558 -12.76 5.60 -21.06
C ALA A 558 -13.03 6.42 -22.33
N ARG A 559 -14.16 6.19 -23.02
CA ARG A 559 -14.52 6.92 -24.22
C ARG A 559 -14.62 8.42 -23.94
N GLY A 560 -13.74 9.19 -24.57
CA GLY A 560 -13.65 10.64 -24.38
C GLY A 560 -12.86 11.08 -23.14
N LYS A 561 -12.34 10.14 -22.35
CA LYS A 561 -11.46 10.39 -21.20
C LYS A 561 -9.97 10.15 -21.52
N ILE A 562 -9.67 9.48 -22.63
CA ILE A 562 -8.30 9.27 -23.13
C ILE A 562 -7.98 10.23 -24.28
N GLY A 563 -6.74 10.74 -24.31
CA GLY A 563 -6.25 11.60 -25.37
C GLY A 563 -4.74 11.60 -25.51
N ALA A 564 -4.20 12.56 -26.28
CA ALA A 564 -2.75 12.62 -26.52
C ALA A 564 -1.94 12.78 -25.23
N ALA A 565 -2.44 13.52 -24.23
CA ALA A 565 -1.78 13.66 -22.94
C ALA A 565 -1.80 12.36 -22.12
N SER A 566 -2.73 11.44 -22.38
CA SER A 566 -2.74 10.15 -21.69
C SER A 566 -1.58 9.23 -22.09
N LEU A 567 -0.99 9.44 -23.27
CA LEU A 567 -0.02 8.50 -23.82
C LEU A 567 1.40 8.81 -23.38
N LEU A 568 2.07 7.77 -22.89
CA LEU A 568 3.52 7.68 -22.87
C LEU A 568 3.93 7.05 -24.21
N LEU A 569 4.58 7.83 -25.07
CA LEU A 569 5.06 7.36 -26.37
C LEU A 569 6.52 6.94 -26.24
N ALA A 570 6.92 5.91 -26.99
CA ALA A 570 8.33 5.56 -27.13
C ALA A 570 9.08 6.75 -27.77
N GLY A 571 9.67 7.60 -26.94
CA GLY A 571 10.17 8.91 -27.37
C GLY A 571 10.63 9.83 -26.25
N ASP A 572 10.20 9.64 -25.01
CA ASP A 572 10.76 10.36 -23.85
C ASP A 572 12.01 9.66 -23.27
N ARG A 573 12.93 9.29 -24.16
CA ARG A 573 14.08 8.39 -23.87
C ARG A 573 15.41 9.11 -23.74
N SER A 574 15.43 10.33 -23.19
CA SER A 574 16.67 11.10 -23.13
C SER A 574 17.37 11.01 -21.78
N MET A 575 16.70 10.54 -20.74
CA MET A 575 17.16 10.66 -19.36
C MET A 575 16.45 9.62 -18.50
N ILE A 576 17.21 9.06 -17.59
CA ILE A 576 16.70 8.20 -16.53
C ILE A 576 16.17 9.08 -15.43
N GLU A 577 14.91 8.91 -15.08
CA GLU A 577 14.29 9.63 -13.98
C GLU A 577 14.29 8.77 -12.72
N GLY A 578 14.90 9.30 -11.66
CA GLY A 578 14.71 8.83 -10.31
C GLY A 578 13.38 9.28 -9.72
N THR A 579 13.18 8.99 -8.45
CA THR A 579 11.95 9.20 -7.73
C THR A 579 12.02 10.48 -6.89
N ALA A 580 11.06 10.67 -5.98
CA ALA A 580 11.13 11.71 -4.97
C ALA A 580 11.81 11.24 -3.67
N ARG A 581 12.42 10.04 -3.67
CA ARG A 581 13.09 9.38 -2.53
C ARG A 581 14.57 9.13 -2.84
N ALA A 582 15.30 8.74 -1.80
CA ALA A 582 16.72 8.38 -1.89
C ALA A 582 16.98 7.18 -2.82
N ASP A 583 17.40 7.44 -4.05
CA ASP A 583 17.63 6.44 -5.08
C ASP A 583 19.06 5.87 -5.04
N ARG A 584 19.21 4.66 -5.58
CA ARG A 584 20.53 4.06 -5.88
C ARG A 584 20.60 3.67 -7.34
N ILE A 585 21.13 4.58 -8.16
CA ILE A 585 21.20 4.45 -9.62
C ILE A 585 22.62 4.05 -10.02
N ALA A 586 22.76 2.98 -10.80
CA ALA A 586 24.06 2.47 -11.29
C ALA A 586 23.91 1.78 -12.64
N GLU A 587 25.01 1.36 -13.27
CA GLU A 587 24.97 0.61 -14.53
C GLU A 587 24.09 -0.65 -14.39
N GLY A 588 23.04 -0.73 -15.21
CA GLY A 588 22.03 -1.80 -15.15
C GLY A 588 20.76 -1.46 -14.36
N TRP A 589 20.74 -0.34 -13.64
CA TRP A 589 19.50 0.23 -13.11
C TRP A 589 18.55 0.56 -14.25
N GLN A 590 17.25 0.32 -14.04
CA GLN A 590 16.19 0.67 -14.98
C GLN A 590 15.23 1.63 -14.30
N ASP A 591 14.92 2.73 -14.97
CA ASP A 591 13.87 3.64 -14.48
C ASP A 591 12.48 3.02 -14.61
N ILE A 592 11.52 3.78 -14.11
CA ILE A 592 10.08 3.49 -14.12
C ILE A 592 9.50 3.30 -15.54
N GLU A 593 10.25 3.68 -16.59
CA GLU A 593 9.90 3.45 -18.01
C GLU A 593 10.67 2.25 -18.61
N GLY A 594 11.47 1.53 -17.80
CA GLY A 594 12.30 0.40 -18.22
C GLY A 594 13.60 0.81 -18.94
N GLN A 595 14.00 2.07 -18.89
CA GLN A 595 15.21 2.58 -19.53
C GLN A 595 16.43 2.26 -18.69
N SER A 596 17.48 1.68 -19.29
CA SER A 596 18.68 1.29 -18.55
C SER A 596 19.80 2.32 -18.62
N PHE A 597 20.45 2.58 -17.50
CA PHE A 597 21.52 3.59 -17.39
C PHE A 597 22.68 3.36 -18.35
N GLY A 598 23.08 2.10 -18.53
CA GLY A 598 24.15 1.73 -19.47
C GLY A 598 23.84 1.99 -20.95
N ALA A 599 22.60 2.37 -21.30
CA ALA A 599 22.21 2.72 -22.67
C ALA A 599 22.09 4.23 -22.90
N LEU A 600 21.80 5.03 -21.86
CA LEU A 600 21.44 6.45 -22.00
C LEU A 600 22.50 7.41 -21.49
N HIS A 601 23.29 7.04 -20.48
CA HIS A 601 24.34 7.90 -19.92
C HIS A 601 23.83 9.25 -19.39
N ARG A 602 22.53 9.34 -19.05
CA ARG A 602 21.88 10.56 -18.57
C ARG A 602 20.91 10.22 -17.44
N VAL A 603 21.04 10.89 -16.28
CA VAL A 603 20.24 10.65 -15.06
C VAL A 603 19.77 11.98 -14.49
N ALA A 604 18.51 12.05 -14.10
CA ALA A 604 17.95 13.03 -13.18
C ALA A 604 17.41 12.25 -11.97
N ALA A 605 18.13 12.27 -10.85
CA ALA A 605 17.82 11.48 -9.67
C ALA A 605 16.56 11.99 -8.94
N GLY A 606 16.26 13.29 -9.05
CA GLY A 606 14.98 13.83 -8.60
C GLY A 606 15.09 14.43 -7.21
N ALA A 607 14.19 14.08 -6.31
CA ALA A 607 14.30 14.52 -4.92
C ALA A 607 14.72 13.33 -4.06
N GLY A 608 15.47 13.55 -2.99
CA GLY A 608 16.01 12.42 -2.22
C GLY A 608 17.43 12.68 -1.75
N SER A 609 18.04 11.72 -1.09
CA SER A 609 19.49 11.75 -0.85
C SER A 609 20.06 10.60 -1.65
N ASP A 610 20.37 10.89 -2.89
CA ASP A 610 20.53 9.90 -3.93
C ASP A 610 21.97 9.44 -4.04
N SER A 611 22.18 8.24 -4.57
CA SER A 611 23.49 7.68 -4.83
C SER A 611 23.56 7.20 -6.27
N VAL A 612 24.20 8.00 -7.13
CA VAL A 612 24.34 7.70 -8.55
C VAL A 612 25.79 7.33 -8.87
N THR A 613 26.01 6.17 -9.47
CA THR A 613 27.31 5.73 -10.00
C THR A 613 27.25 5.64 -11.52
N GLY A 614 28.08 6.45 -12.17
CA GLY A 614 28.27 6.54 -13.59
C GLY A 614 28.95 5.32 -14.22
N THR A 615 29.27 5.43 -15.49
CA THR A 615 29.82 4.38 -16.34
C THR A 615 31.27 4.70 -16.73
N ALA A 616 31.80 4.01 -17.75
CA ALA A 616 33.10 4.32 -18.35
C ALA A 616 32.99 5.22 -19.60
N ARG A 617 31.84 5.90 -19.78
CA ARG A 617 31.55 6.80 -20.89
C ARG A 617 31.14 8.15 -20.33
N ALA A 618 31.18 9.17 -21.18
CA ALA A 618 30.69 10.51 -20.84
C ALA A 618 29.21 10.47 -20.40
N ASP A 619 28.98 10.70 -19.11
CA ASP A 619 27.69 10.69 -18.44
C ASP A 619 27.22 12.11 -18.08
N HIS A 620 25.91 12.30 -17.96
CA HIS A 620 25.29 13.54 -17.48
C HIS A 620 24.34 13.24 -16.33
N ILE A 621 24.73 13.59 -15.11
CA ILE A 621 24.03 13.21 -13.89
C ILE A 621 23.58 14.48 -13.16
N ASP A 622 22.29 14.56 -12.88
CA ASP A 622 21.64 15.58 -12.05
C ASP A 622 21.11 14.91 -10.77
N GLY A 623 21.60 15.35 -9.61
CA GLY A 623 21.20 14.87 -8.28
C GLY A 623 19.87 15.46 -7.82
N GLY A 624 19.50 16.65 -8.30
CA GLY A 624 18.24 17.29 -7.97
C GLY A 624 18.18 17.90 -6.56
N SER A 625 17.45 17.33 -5.61
CA SER A 625 17.32 17.96 -4.29
C SER A 625 17.51 16.99 -3.14
N GLY A 626 18.38 17.35 -2.20
CA GLY A 626 18.72 16.64 -0.98
C GLY A 626 20.22 16.41 -0.88
N ALA A 627 20.70 15.39 -0.16
CA ALA A 627 22.14 15.23 0.07
C ALA A 627 22.70 14.07 -0.74
N ASP A 628 23.22 14.38 -1.92
CA ASP A 628 23.50 13.39 -2.95
C ASP A 628 24.95 12.91 -2.97
N LEU A 629 25.15 11.71 -3.51
CA LEU A 629 26.44 11.09 -3.79
C LEU A 629 26.51 10.72 -5.27
N LEU A 630 27.24 11.53 -6.05
CA LEU A 630 27.39 11.36 -7.50
C LEU A 630 28.83 10.95 -7.85
N ARG A 631 28.99 9.91 -8.66
CA ARG A 631 30.30 9.46 -9.19
C ARG A 631 30.22 9.35 -10.71
N GLY A 632 31.10 10.02 -11.45
CA GLY A 632 31.14 10.00 -12.92
C GLY A 632 31.72 8.70 -13.46
N GLY A 633 32.86 8.27 -12.90
CA GLY A 633 33.50 7.01 -13.29
C GLY A 633 34.60 7.27 -14.31
N GLY A 634 34.45 6.75 -15.52
CA GLY A 634 35.37 7.07 -16.61
C GLY A 634 34.65 7.82 -17.70
N GLY A 635 35.30 8.77 -18.37
CA GLY A 635 34.64 9.55 -19.41
C GLY A 635 34.81 11.03 -19.16
N ASN A 636 34.13 11.86 -19.93
CA ASN A 636 34.11 13.30 -19.68
C ASN A 636 32.70 13.62 -19.20
N ASP A 637 32.52 13.67 -17.90
CA ASP A 637 31.24 13.63 -17.24
C ASP A 637 30.75 15.02 -16.84
N ALA A 638 29.43 15.17 -16.73
CA ALA A 638 28.80 16.37 -16.21
C ALA A 638 27.97 15.99 -14.98
N LEU A 639 28.40 16.42 -13.79
CA LEU A 639 27.75 16.12 -12.52
C LEU A 639 27.18 17.40 -11.89
N LEU A 640 25.89 17.42 -11.59
CA LEU A 640 25.17 18.54 -11.00
C LEU A 640 24.55 18.09 -9.66
N GLY A 641 24.98 18.65 -8.54
CA GLY A 641 24.44 18.35 -7.20
C GLY A 641 23.12 19.08 -6.90
N MET A 642 22.97 20.29 -7.45
CA MET A 642 21.78 21.13 -7.34
C MET A 642 21.50 21.62 -5.90
N GLU A 643 20.45 21.19 -5.21
CA GLU A 643 20.13 21.67 -3.85
C GLU A 643 20.52 20.67 -2.78
N GLY A 644 21.38 21.05 -1.83
CA GLY A 644 21.64 20.32 -0.60
C GLY A 644 23.13 20.20 -0.26
N ASN A 645 23.56 19.13 0.40
CA ASN A 645 24.97 19.01 0.83
C ASN A 645 25.61 17.80 0.16
N ASP A 646 26.17 18.03 -1.01
CA ASP A 646 26.43 16.96 -1.96
C ASP A 646 27.89 16.49 -1.95
N ARG A 647 28.10 15.30 -2.51
CA ARG A 647 29.43 14.72 -2.76
C ARG A 647 29.51 14.29 -4.21
N LEU A 648 30.31 15.01 -5.00
CA LEU A 648 30.53 14.76 -6.41
C LEU A 648 31.98 14.32 -6.65
N SER A 649 32.17 13.29 -7.46
CA SER A 649 33.48 12.78 -7.86
C SER A 649 33.51 12.51 -9.38
N GLY A 650 34.33 13.23 -10.14
CA GLY A 650 34.49 13.01 -11.59
C GLY A 650 35.18 11.68 -11.89
N GLU A 651 36.23 11.39 -11.11
CA GLU A 651 37.11 10.22 -11.25
C GLU A 651 38.07 10.33 -12.45
N ALA A 652 37.79 9.77 -13.62
CA ALA A 652 38.75 9.76 -14.73
C ALA A 652 38.21 10.37 -16.02
N GLY A 653 38.77 11.51 -16.42
CA GLY A 653 38.63 12.16 -17.71
C GLY A 653 38.52 13.67 -17.56
N HIS A 654 37.84 14.35 -18.48
CA HIS A 654 37.71 15.82 -18.43
C HIS A 654 36.30 16.19 -17.98
N ASP A 655 36.12 16.37 -16.68
CA ASP A 655 34.82 16.41 -16.04
C ASP A 655 34.38 17.84 -15.73
N THR A 656 33.06 18.02 -15.61
CA THR A 656 32.43 19.27 -15.19
C THR A 656 31.54 18.99 -13.99
N LEU A 657 31.89 19.54 -12.84
CA LEU A 657 31.19 19.34 -11.57
C LEU A 657 30.62 20.66 -11.07
N ALA A 658 29.34 20.68 -10.70
CA ALA A 658 28.71 21.81 -10.03
C ALA A 658 27.98 21.35 -8.76
N GLY A 659 28.38 21.85 -7.59
CA GLY A 659 27.78 21.52 -6.29
C GLY A 659 26.37 22.09 -6.20
N GLY A 660 26.25 23.40 -6.38
CA GLY A 660 24.95 24.08 -6.38
C GLY A 660 24.73 24.82 -5.06
N ALA A 661 23.69 24.51 -4.32
CA ALA A 661 23.33 25.22 -3.10
C ALA A 661 23.47 24.34 -1.86
N GLY A 662 24.42 24.68 -0.99
CA GLY A 662 24.62 24.10 0.32
C GLY A 662 26.11 23.84 0.54
N ARG A 663 26.48 22.86 1.37
CA ARG A 663 27.88 22.59 1.69
C ARG A 663 28.36 21.35 0.96
N ASP A 664 29.01 21.60 -0.15
CA ASP A 664 29.34 20.56 -1.12
C ASP A 664 30.80 20.11 -1.03
N ARG A 665 31.06 18.90 -1.51
CA ARG A 665 32.41 18.35 -1.72
C ARG A 665 32.53 17.88 -3.15
N LEU A 666 33.45 18.47 -3.90
CA LEU A 666 33.72 18.16 -5.29
C LEU A 666 35.17 17.68 -5.43
N ASP A 667 35.36 16.57 -6.14
CA ASP A 667 36.66 16.00 -6.50
C ASP A 667 36.67 15.75 -8.02
N GLY A 668 37.52 16.46 -8.77
CA GLY A 668 37.65 16.31 -10.22
C GLY A 668 38.25 14.95 -10.55
N GLY A 669 39.43 14.67 -10.01
CA GLY A 669 40.11 13.41 -10.14
C GLY A 669 41.25 13.52 -11.15
N ALA A 670 41.19 12.76 -12.24
CA ALA A 670 42.26 12.69 -13.23
C ALA A 670 41.82 13.24 -14.58
N GLY A 671 42.45 14.33 -14.99
CA GLY A 671 42.26 15.03 -16.25
C GLY A 671 42.01 16.51 -15.98
N ASN A 672 41.86 17.30 -17.03
CA ASN A 672 41.57 18.73 -16.91
C ASN A 672 40.09 18.95 -16.61
N ASP A 673 39.76 19.32 -15.38
CA ASP A 673 38.41 19.38 -14.86
C ASP A 673 37.93 20.82 -14.62
N ALA A 674 36.61 21.01 -14.62
CA ALA A 674 35.95 22.27 -14.31
C ALA A 674 35.00 22.12 -13.13
N LEU A 675 35.35 22.70 -11.98
CA LEU A 675 34.60 22.58 -10.73
C LEU A 675 33.99 23.93 -10.33
N ALA A 676 32.73 23.90 -9.88
CA ALA A 676 32.02 25.04 -9.32
C ALA A 676 31.31 24.66 -8.01
N GLY A 677 31.72 25.27 -6.88
CA GLY A 677 31.11 25.02 -5.57
C GLY A 677 29.67 25.48 -5.53
N GLY A 678 29.47 26.78 -5.74
CA GLY A 678 28.14 27.38 -5.86
C GLY A 678 27.85 28.29 -4.68
N SER A 679 26.80 28.03 -3.91
CA SER A 679 26.51 28.79 -2.70
C SER A 679 26.65 27.93 -1.46
N GLY A 680 27.50 28.36 -0.54
CA GLY A 680 27.69 27.72 0.75
C GLY A 680 29.17 27.66 1.12
N ASN A 681 29.63 26.62 1.80
CA ASN A 681 31.03 26.59 2.26
C ASN A 681 31.68 25.32 1.74
N ASP A 682 32.17 25.39 0.51
CA ASP A 682 32.44 24.20 -0.29
C ASP A 682 33.89 23.74 -0.18
N LEU A 683 34.12 22.47 -0.51
CA LEU A 683 35.45 21.87 -0.64
C LEU A 683 35.63 21.35 -2.07
N LEU A 684 36.58 21.90 -2.80
CA LEU A 684 36.89 21.54 -4.19
C LEU A 684 38.33 21.05 -4.29
N SER A 685 38.54 19.93 -4.98
CA SER A 685 39.83 19.35 -5.32
C SER A 685 39.86 19.10 -6.83
N GLY A 686 40.81 19.70 -7.56
CA GLY A 686 41.01 19.47 -9.00
C GLY A 686 41.58 18.07 -9.24
N GLY A 687 42.72 17.79 -8.62
CA GLY A 687 43.36 16.47 -8.66
C GLY A 687 44.59 16.49 -9.54
N SER A 688 44.62 15.74 -10.64
CA SER A 688 45.72 15.78 -11.60
C SER A 688 45.24 16.26 -12.95
N GLY A 689 45.85 17.30 -13.49
CA GLY A 689 45.42 17.89 -14.76
C GLY A 689 45.43 19.41 -14.66
N ALA A 690 45.20 20.09 -15.77
CA ALA A 690 45.09 21.55 -15.74
C ALA A 690 43.64 21.94 -15.44
N ASP A 691 43.34 22.17 -14.17
CA ASP A 691 41.99 22.29 -13.65
C ASP A 691 41.53 23.74 -13.51
N THR A 692 40.21 23.93 -13.46
CA THR A 692 39.59 25.23 -13.23
C THR A 692 38.54 25.13 -12.12
N LEU A 693 38.82 25.75 -10.97
CA LEU A 693 37.97 25.69 -9.78
C LEU A 693 37.35 27.04 -9.47
N HIS A 694 36.05 27.08 -9.21
CA HIS A 694 35.32 28.27 -8.79
C HIS A 694 34.60 28.04 -7.46
N GLY A 695 35.03 28.70 -6.39
CA GLY A 695 34.35 28.67 -5.09
C GLY A 695 32.98 29.34 -5.10
N ASN A 696 32.79 30.33 -5.98
CA ASN A 696 31.56 31.11 -6.12
C ASN A 696 31.17 31.92 -4.87
N THR A 697 30.31 31.45 -3.99
CA THR A 697 29.87 32.25 -2.83
C THR A 697 29.98 31.49 -1.53
N GLY A 698 30.58 32.14 -0.54
CA GLY A 698 30.75 31.68 0.83
C GLY A 698 32.21 31.41 1.17
N ARG A 699 32.47 30.53 2.13
CA ARG A 699 33.83 30.26 2.64
C ARG A 699 34.29 28.90 2.15
N ASP A 700 35.00 28.93 1.03
CA ASP A 700 35.38 27.74 0.30
C ASP A 700 36.84 27.34 0.55
N SER A 701 37.15 26.09 0.27
CA SER A 701 38.51 25.54 0.24
C SER A 701 38.73 24.92 -1.13
N LEU A 702 39.68 25.45 -1.89
CA LEU A 702 40.02 25.00 -3.24
C LEU A 702 41.46 24.49 -3.25
N GLU A 703 41.66 23.28 -3.77
CA GLU A 703 42.97 22.66 -4.01
C GLU A 703 43.07 22.33 -5.51
N GLY A 704 44.03 22.94 -6.22
CA GLY A 704 44.28 22.71 -7.65
C GLY A 704 44.78 21.28 -7.86
N GLY A 705 45.94 21.00 -7.27
CA GLY A 705 46.50 19.65 -7.24
C GLY A 705 47.80 19.60 -8.04
N ALA A 706 47.87 18.80 -9.09
CA ALA A 706 49.05 18.70 -9.94
C ALA A 706 48.77 19.26 -11.34
N ASP A 707 49.80 19.86 -11.95
CA ASP A 707 49.76 20.62 -13.21
C ASP A 707 49.25 22.06 -13.02
N ASN A 708 48.90 22.75 -14.11
CA ASN A 708 48.72 24.21 -14.08
C ASN A 708 47.25 24.58 -13.91
N ASP A 709 46.89 25.06 -12.72
CA ASP A 709 45.50 25.24 -12.34
C ASP A 709 45.04 26.70 -12.31
N VAL A 710 43.73 26.89 -12.37
CA VAL A 710 43.09 28.19 -12.27
C VAL A 710 42.03 28.15 -11.16
N LEU A 711 42.30 28.86 -10.06
CA LEU A 711 41.42 28.88 -8.89
C LEU A 711 40.78 30.24 -8.72
N HIS A 712 39.46 30.30 -8.64
CA HIS A 712 38.67 31.50 -8.41
C HIS A 712 37.99 31.44 -7.04
N SER A 713 38.37 32.33 -6.12
CA SER A 713 37.84 32.35 -4.76
C SER A 713 36.35 32.61 -4.69
N GLY A 714 35.82 33.40 -5.64
CA GLY A 714 34.50 33.98 -5.53
C GLY A 714 34.35 34.92 -4.33
N ALA A 715 33.10 35.19 -3.95
CA ALA A 715 32.74 36.09 -2.86
C ALA A 715 32.70 35.35 -1.51
N GLY A 716 33.55 35.77 -0.59
CA GLY A 716 33.60 35.33 0.79
C GLY A 716 35.05 35.16 1.22
N ARG A 717 35.30 34.55 2.39
CA ARG A 717 36.68 34.33 2.87
C ARG A 717 37.09 32.90 2.58
N SER A 718 37.74 32.68 1.44
CA SER A 718 38.12 31.34 0.97
C SER A 718 39.62 31.05 1.16
N GLN A 719 39.97 29.76 1.14
CA GLN A 719 41.34 29.24 1.11
C GLN A 719 41.58 28.64 -0.28
N LEU A 720 42.70 29.01 -0.92
CA LEU A 720 43.11 28.51 -2.22
C LEU A 720 44.52 27.93 -2.08
N ASP A 721 44.73 26.74 -2.63
CA ASP A 721 46.02 26.07 -2.72
C ASP A 721 46.24 25.62 -4.17
N GLY A 722 47.25 26.18 -4.85
CA GLY A 722 47.56 25.82 -6.24
C GLY A 722 48.09 24.39 -6.34
N GLY A 723 48.92 23.97 -5.39
CA GLY A 723 49.54 22.65 -5.41
C GLY A 723 50.84 22.65 -6.21
N GLY A 724 50.92 21.88 -7.29
CA GLY A 724 52.15 21.70 -8.04
C GLY A 724 52.00 22.06 -9.50
N GLY A 725 52.61 23.16 -9.94
CA GLY A 725 52.58 23.58 -11.33
C GLY A 725 52.80 25.06 -11.45
N ARG A 726 52.20 25.68 -12.46
CA ARG A 726 52.13 27.13 -12.58
C ARG A 726 50.69 27.53 -12.49
N ASP A 727 50.31 27.99 -11.31
CA ASP A 727 48.92 28.18 -10.97
C ASP A 727 48.53 29.64 -11.07
N THR A 728 47.25 29.89 -11.28
CA THR A 728 46.67 31.23 -11.25
C THR A 728 45.53 31.29 -10.25
N LEU A 729 45.79 31.96 -9.14
CA LEU A 729 44.84 32.10 -8.05
C LEU A 729 44.21 33.50 -8.08
N TYR A 730 42.93 33.55 -8.43
CA TYR A 730 42.10 34.74 -8.47
C TYR A 730 41.36 34.96 -7.14
N ALA A 731 41.74 36.00 -6.39
CA ALA A 731 41.04 36.44 -5.19
C ALA A 731 40.15 37.66 -5.46
N ASP A 732 38.84 37.53 -5.23
CA ASP A 732 37.90 38.64 -5.26
C ASP A 732 37.84 39.35 -3.91
N LEU A 733 38.46 40.53 -3.85
CA LEU A 733 38.53 41.36 -2.65
C LEU A 733 37.16 41.81 -2.12
N SER A 734 36.10 41.74 -2.95
CA SER A 734 34.73 42.05 -2.51
C SER A 734 34.23 41.09 -1.41
N GLY A 735 34.76 39.86 -1.41
CA GLY A 735 34.42 38.77 -0.50
C GLY A 735 34.98 38.92 0.92
N GLY A 736 36.15 39.55 1.07
CA GLY A 736 36.89 39.65 2.32
C GLY A 736 38.36 39.32 2.14
N GLY A 737 39.03 38.86 3.21
CA GLY A 737 40.42 38.45 3.17
C GLY A 737 40.55 36.95 2.92
N HIS A 738 41.43 36.54 2.00
CA HIS A 738 41.63 35.14 1.58
C HIS A 738 42.96 34.58 2.10
N VAL A 739 43.11 33.25 2.12
CA VAL A 739 44.40 32.58 2.31
C VAL A 739 44.77 31.92 1.00
N LEU A 740 45.95 32.20 0.47
CA LEU A 740 46.42 31.69 -0.81
C LEU A 740 47.79 31.02 -0.62
N THR A 741 47.93 29.82 -1.16
CA THR A 741 49.17 29.06 -1.23
C THR A 741 49.42 28.79 -2.71
N GLY A 742 50.57 29.20 -3.24
CA GLY A 742 50.93 28.92 -4.63
C GLY A 742 51.33 27.46 -4.81
N GLY A 743 52.16 26.98 -3.88
CA GLY A 743 52.73 25.65 -3.89
C GLY A 743 54.06 25.64 -4.64
N SER A 744 54.31 24.61 -5.46
CA SER A 744 55.56 24.50 -6.21
C SER A 744 55.40 25.02 -7.63
N GLY A 745 56.26 25.96 -8.02
CA GLY A 745 56.38 26.47 -9.39
C GLY A 745 56.19 27.98 -9.43
N ALA A 746 55.78 28.52 -10.57
CA ALA A 746 55.90 29.95 -10.85
C ALA A 746 54.55 30.67 -10.89
N ASP A 747 53.97 30.94 -9.72
CA ASP A 747 52.53 31.15 -9.59
C ASP A 747 52.09 32.60 -9.78
N ARG A 748 50.78 32.77 -10.01
CA ARG A 748 50.15 34.06 -10.28
C ARG A 748 49.03 34.32 -9.29
N PHE A 749 49.26 35.26 -8.39
CA PHE A 749 48.25 35.73 -7.44
C PHE A 749 47.55 36.97 -8.00
N VAL A 750 46.28 36.83 -8.40
CA VAL A 750 45.50 37.87 -9.06
C VAL A 750 44.43 38.40 -8.12
N PHE A 751 44.53 39.67 -7.72
CA PHE A 751 43.50 40.32 -6.90
C PHE A 751 42.65 41.26 -7.75
N HIS A 752 41.33 41.12 -7.64
CA HIS A 752 40.33 41.92 -8.36
C HIS A 752 39.20 42.35 -7.42
N GLY A 753 38.34 43.27 -7.87
CA GLY A 753 37.23 43.81 -7.06
C GLY A 753 37.61 45.00 -6.16
N ALA A 754 36.60 45.81 -5.79
CA ALA A 754 36.76 46.87 -4.79
C ALA A 754 36.45 46.27 -3.42
N GLY A 755 37.50 45.95 -2.67
CA GLY A 755 37.29 45.17 -1.46
C GLY A 755 36.65 45.93 -0.29
N LYS A 756 36.10 45.18 0.67
CA LYS A 756 35.63 45.75 1.95
C LYS A 756 36.78 46.47 2.64
N THR A 757 36.54 47.67 3.18
CA THR A 757 37.55 48.39 3.98
C THR A 757 37.95 47.52 5.17
N ASP A 758 39.25 47.26 5.35
CA ASP A 758 39.87 46.47 6.43
C ASP A 758 40.00 44.95 6.28
N SER A 759 39.79 44.33 5.09
CA SER A 759 40.17 42.92 4.90
C SER A 759 41.66 42.71 4.59
N ARG A 760 42.18 41.59 5.11
CA ARG A 760 43.56 41.14 4.98
C ARG A 760 43.61 39.76 4.35
N SER A 761 44.20 39.67 3.16
CA SER A 761 44.55 38.39 2.55
C SER A 761 45.97 37.98 2.97
N VAL A 762 46.26 36.69 2.92
CA VAL A 762 47.55 36.10 3.24
C VAL A 762 47.99 35.26 2.06
N ILE A 763 49.22 35.45 1.61
CA ILE A 763 49.93 34.51 0.74
C ILE A 763 50.96 33.81 1.62
N THR A 764 50.89 32.48 1.71
CA THR A 764 51.62 31.70 2.71
C THR A 764 53.03 31.30 2.30
N ASP A 765 53.36 31.34 1.00
CA ASP A 765 54.58 30.74 0.44
C ASP A 765 55.18 31.50 -0.76
N PHE A 766 54.86 32.78 -0.90
CA PHE A 766 55.28 33.60 -2.06
C PHE A 766 56.81 33.57 -2.32
N ASP A 767 57.23 33.09 -3.50
CA ASP A 767 58.61 33.15 -3.99
C ASP A 767 58.82 34.34 -4.95
N PHE A 768 59.66 35.29 -4.55
CA PHE A 768 59.95 36.48 -5.35
C PHE A 768 60.61 36.20 -6.72
N ALA A 769 61.35 35.10 -6.85
CA ALA A 769 62.04 34.75 -8.09
C ALA A 769 61.05 34.27 -9.16
N GLU A 770 60.07 33.46 -8.75
CA GLU A 770 59.19 32.71 -9.63
C GLU A 770 57.79 33.35 -9.72
N ASP A 771 57.22 33.77 -8.59
CA ASP A 771 55.83 34.19 -8.48
C ASP A 771 55.57 35.62 -8.93
N ARG A 772 54.31 35.89 -9.27
CA ARG A 772 53.83 37.19 -9.75
C ARG A 772 52.56 37.61 -9.03
N LEU A 773 52.61 38.78 -8.42
CA LEU A 773 51.45 39.48 -7.89
C LEU A 773 50.81 40.36 -8.97
N ILE A 774 49.50 40.26 -9.15
CA ILE A 774 48.74 40.99 -10.18
C ILE A 774 47.54 41.68 -9.52
N LEU A 775 47.36 42.98 -9.82
CA LEU A 775 46.25 43.78 -9.34
C LEU A 775 45.42 44.26 -10.54
N GLY A 776 44.15 43.82 -10.60
CA GLY A 776 43.33 43.95 -11.80
C GLY A 776 44.02 43.28 -12.99
N ASN A 777 44.46 44.08 -13.96
CA ASN A 777 45.12 43.57 -15.18
C ASN A 777 46.61 43.94 -15.26
N ARG A 778 47.25 44.31 -14.15
CA ARG A 778 48.65 44.78 -14.12
C ARG A 778 49.48 43.99 -13.11
N ALA A 779 50.62 43.47 -13.55
CA ALA A 779 51.62 42.92 -12.66
C ALA A 779 52.20 44.02 -11.77
N VAL A 780 52.38 43.73 -10.48
CA VAL A 780 52.98 44.63 -9.51
C VAL A 780 54.47 44.31 -9.43
N ASP A 781 55.30 45.31 -9.73
CA ASP A 781 56.72 45.25 -9.39
C ASP A 781 56.89 45.66 -7.92
N LEU A 782 57.16 44.67 -7.07
CA LEU A 782 57.34 44.89 -5.64
C LEU A 782 58.63 45.68 -5.32
N THR A 783 59.57 45.83 -6.27
CA THR A 783 60.73 46.73 -6.12
C THR A 783 60.41 48.20 -6.43
N HIS A 784 59.33 48.46 -7.16
CA HIS A 784 58.88 49.79 -7.58
C HIS A 784 57.35 49.88 -7.51
N LEU A 785 56.82 50.13 -6.31
CA LEU A 785 55.38 50.18 -6.07
C LEU A 785 54.70 51.40 -6.75
N PRO A 786 53.49 51.22 -7.32
CA PRO A 786 52.66 52.32 -7.79
C PRO A 786 52.25 53.31 -6.69
N ASP A 787 51.96 54.55 -7.07
CA ASP A 787 51.46 55.59 -6.17
C ASP A 787 50.22 55.12 -5.37
N GLY A 788 50.29 55.21 -4.04
CA GLY A 788 49.23 54.80 -3.12
C GLY A 788 49.38 53.39 -2.54
N MET A 789 50.39 52.62 -2.94
CA MET A 789 50.77 51.36 -2.31
C MET A 789 52.02 51.51 -1.45
N ARG A 790 52.16 50.68 -0.41
CA ARG A 790 53.37 50.64 0.43
C ARG A 790 53.58 49.25 1.05
N LEU A 791 54.84 48.87 1.25
CA LEU A 791 55.23 47.70 2.04
C LEU A 791 55.51 48.12 3.49
N MET A 792 55.20 47.23 4.44
CA MET A 792 55.52 47.37 5.85
C MET A 792 55.94 46.03 6.43
N GLU A 793 57.14 45.98 7.02
CA GLU A 793 57.61 44.81 7.75
C GLU A 793 56.87 44.64 9.08
N THR A 794 56.52 43.40 9.39
CA THR A 794 55.88 43.02 10.66
C THR A 794 56.56 41.79 11.25
N GLY A 795 56.26 41.45 12.51
CA GLY A 795 56.80 40.24 13.14
C GLY A 795 56.35 38.91 12.51
N ALA A 796 55.44 38.95 11.53
CA ALA A 796 54.85 37.79 10.86
C ALA A 796 55.11 37.79 9.33
N GLY A 797 55.99 38.68 8.82
CA GLY A 797 56.27 38.86 7.40
C GLY A 797 55.91 40.25 6.87
N THR A 798 55.95 40.40 5.55
CA THR A 798 55.78 41.68 4.85
C THR A 798 54.31 41.97 4.52
N VAL A 799 53.79 43.14 4.89
CA VAL A 799 52.43 43.57 4.55
C VAL A 799 52.44 44.58 3.41
N LEU A 800 51.81 44.24 2.29
CA LEU A 800 51.49 45.16 1.19
C LEU A 800 50.14 45.83 1.44
N HIS A 801 50.16 47.16 1.58
CA HIS A 801 48.96 47.99 1.63
C HIS A 801 48.52 48.40 0.23
N LEU A 802 47.29 48.07 -0.13
CA LEU A 802 46.64 48.41 -1.38
C LEU A 802 45.70 49.62 -1.21
N ALA A 803 45.58 50.50 -2.21
CA ALA A 803 44.49 51.47 -2.29
C ALA A 803 43.28 50.78 -2.95
N PRO A 804 42.10 50.63 -2.28
CA PRO A 804 41.49 51.50 -1.25
C PRO A 804 41.40 50.89 0.17
N GLY A 805 42.52 50.48 0.78
CA GLY A 805 42.57 50.08 2.20
C GLY A 805 42.68 48.57 2.47
N HIS A 806 42.88 47.74 1.44
CA HIS A 806 43.13 46.31 1.59
C HIS A 806 44.58 46.02 1.97
N GLN A 807 44.82 44.91 2.65
CA GLN A 807 46.17 44.43 2.99
C GLN A 807 46.40 43.02 2.47
N VAL A 808 47.59 42.76 1.92
CA VAL A 808 48.07 41.42 1.61
C VAL A 808 49.30 41.16 2.47
N LEU A 809 49.25 40.17 3.35
CA LEU A 809 50.42 39.67 4.06
C LEU A 809 51.11 38.64 3.17
N LEU A 810 52.41 38.80 2.97
CA LEU A 810 53.30 37.78 2.45
C LEU A 810 53.95 37.14 3.69
N GLU A 811 53.48 35.97 4.08
CA GLU A 811 53.91 35.30 5.32
C GLU A 811 55.38 34.86 5.20
N ASP A 812 56.14 34.99 6.29
CA ASP A 812 57.56 34.63 6.40
C ASP A 812 58.53 35.27 5.36
N LEU A 813 58.06 36.22 4.57
CA LEU A 813 58.85 37.03 3.65
C LEU A 813 59.23 38.37 4.31
N PHE A 814 60.49 38.79 4.19
CA PHE A 814 61.01 40.08 4.68
C PHE A 814 61.78 40.79 3.56
N PHE A 815 61.43 42.06 3.26
CA PHE A 815 62.04 42.88 2.19
C PHE A 815 63.33 43.60 2.58
#